data_AF-A0A5Q3GCR0-F1
#
_entry.id   AF-A0A5Q3GCR0-F1
#
_cell.length_a   1.000
_cell.length_b   1.000
_cell.length_c   1.000
_cell.angle_alpha   90.00
_cell.angle_beta   90.00
_cell.angle_gamma   90.00
#
_symmetry.space_group_name_H-M   'P 1'
#
loop_
_entity.id
_entity.type
_entity.pdbx_description
1 polymer ?
#
loop_
_entity_poly.entity_id
_entity_poly.type
_entity_poly.pdbx_seq_one_letter_code
_entity_poly.pdbx_strand_id
1 'polypeptide(L)'
;MFRLIDMSPYILPGTLFALALPLFLLIKTFLSSQSRADQVSARPFKPPKGWWTDTKRFSVEQRAIFSQSWICVSHRSRFSKAGDYIAFEIAGFRLLLMLGKDDVVRAFHNVCRHRAFPVTRKTSGSASILGCKYHGWSYNNKGELMKAPHFEDVIGFDKSQNGLFPVHTKMDDKGFLHINLNSSPEAGDTKLEKAKAIGRSAPIGQTQQYLGSWEVKGKFNWKVPGKYLGLLAPNATHVYGVLGNAFDRELSSAHYKGSLSRLFGPSVAGKLRFSPLSTVYSQRGSPIWYQLKYSPESVRKTTVRCDVYSKSKQDSSDFEKRLKPDLEVEINSIIRRHEELYEKLASSAHSLYHGGDEHAALADMVDKHAEREKREGAEIKPAAANQCRSNGYAKAEGICMALEGLDDSGDLECKAIAALERRAIFNKTWIYLGVVTRWPADGEDCFYDLEQFKFTVRRESEDWKSIQVFTSDGTQMRHHITRTGLVFITFSDSTPEFNEYFPSLEELISTVDFTAFPFRTSLKYTGQYNWKTLIDGFQECLHCSFAHPSFSKVYAPTTYKVLNEKHFSRHFAEADCKHDSPSDGLFLYFFPNSTLNLYGGGISSFRTWPTDDPSKTIMQFDYYHKSSVETQEFQNYYKFARTVATEDNDLCEMAQMNLKVGIYTEGILNPNKENGVIHYQKRVFEMCLAEFNKETAANHEREKLDLSLDSNVSLAAAEGNI
;
A
#
# COMPACT_ATOMS: atom_id res chain seq x y z
N MET A 1 60.50 5.77 70.47
CA MET A 1 60.18 6.92 71.36
C MET A 1 58.78 7.39 70.99
N PHE A 2 57.71 6.88 71.63
CA PHE A 2 57.04 7.47 72.83
C PHE A 2 56.61 8.92 72.56
N ARG A 3 55.33 9.34 72.58
CA ARG A 3 54.14 8.88 73.31
C ARG A 3 52.83 9.24 72.58
N LEU A 4 51.85 8.33 72.67
CA LEU A 4 50.42 8.61 72.66
C LEU A 4 50.02 9.40 73.91
N ILE A 5 49.12 10.36 73.77
CA ILE A 5 48.20 10.76 74.84
C ILE A 5 46.79 10.60 74.27
N ASP A 6 46.03 9.79 74.99
CA ASP A 6 44.64 9.41 74.75
C ASP A 6 43.79 10.19 75.76
N MET A 7 42.73 10.88 75.30
CA MET A 7 41.61 11.32 76.13
C MET A 7 40.37 11.49 75.24
N SER A 8 39.30 10.80 75.64
CA SER A 8 37.94 10.74 75.09
C SER A 8 36.98 11.02 76.27
N PRO A 9 35.65 11.16 76.15
CA PRO A 9 34.76 11.74 75.13
C PRO A 9 33.76 12.77 75.75
N TYR A 10 32.92 13.38 74.90
CA TYR A 10 31.68 14.16 75.20
C TYR A 10 31.83 15.60 75.72
N ILE A 11 31.41 16.58 74.90
CA ILE A 11 30.37 17.60 75.18
C ILE A 11 29.98 18.34 73.88
N LEU A 12 28.72 18.12 73.49
CA LEU A 12 27.73 18.93 72.74
C LEU A 12 28.05 19.65 71.39
N PRO A 13 27.23 19.38 70.34
CA PRO A 13 27.19 20.12 69.08
C PRO A 13 26.18 21.28 69.15
N GLY A 14 26.59 22.52 68.91
CA GLY A 14 25.68 23.67 69.01
C GLY A 14 25.85 24.79 67.99
N THR A 15 26.96 24.86 67.24
CA THR A 15 27.31 26.12 66.54
C THR A 15 27.65 26.00 65.06
N LEU A 16 27.56 24.79 64.46
CA LEU A 16 27.77 24.61 63.01
C LEU A 16 26.48 24.67 62.17
N PHE A 17 25.29 24.77 62.78
CA PHE A 17 24.01 24.85 62.07
C PHE A 17 23.52 26.28 61.77
N ALA A 18 24.13 27.31 62.37
CA ALA A 18 23.62 28.69 62.27
C ALA A 18 24.03 29.44 61.00
N LEU A 19 25.02 28.96 60.24
CA LEU A 19 25.50 29.62 59.00
C LEU A 19 25.22 28.81 57.71
N ALA A 20 24.80 27.56 57.82
CA ALA A 20 24.47 26.72 56.66
C ALA A 20 23.09 27.05 56.06
N LEU A 21 22.11 27.42 56.90
CA LEU A 21 20.74 27.73 56.45
C LEU A 21 20.63 29.00 55.59
N PRO A 22 21.29 30.13 55.94
CA PRO A 22 21.23 31.36 55.14
C PRO A 22 21.92 31.21 53.78
N LEU A 23 23.05 30.48 53.73
CA LEU A 23 23.81 30.21 52.51
C LEU A 23 23.05 29.26 51.57
N PHE A 24 22.39 28.24 52.13
CA PHE A 24 21.54 27.33 51.35
C PHE A 24 20.28 28.04 50.81
N LEU A 25 19.70 28.97 51.57
CA LEU A 25 18.57 29.79 51.11
C LEU A 25 18.98 30.79 50.02
N LEU A 26 20.15 31.42 50.11
CA LEU A 26 20.69 32.30 49.07
C LEU A 26 21.05 31.56 47.78
N ILE A 27 21.63 30.36 47.88
CA ILE A 27 21.90 29.50 46.72
C ILE A 27 20.58 29.02 46.10
N LYS A 28 19.57 28.67 46.91
CA LYS A 28 18.23 28.32 46.39
C LYS A 28 17.54 29.50 45.71
N THR A 29 17.63 30.71 46.24
CA THR A 29 17.00 31.88 45.63
C THR A 29 17.72 32.32 44.36
N PHE A 30 19.05 32.24 44.30
CA PHE A 30 19.84 32.54 43.10
C PHE A 30 19.70 31.45 42.01
N LEU A 31 19.64 30.17 42.39
CA LEU A 31 19.31 29.08 41.45
C LEU A 31 17.84 29.12 41.02
N SER A 32 16.93 29.61 41.87
CA SER A 32 15.52 29.82 41.49
C SER A 32 15.32 31.03 40.59
N SER A 33 16.19 32.04 40.66
CA SER A 33 16.17 33.19 39.74
C SER A 33 16.80 32.83 38.40
N GLN A 34 17.84 31.97 38.38
CA GLN A 34 18.33 31.34 37.14
C GLN A 34 17.32 30.35 36.54
N SER A 35 16.61 29.56 37.34
CA SER A 35 15.54 28.67 36.83
C SER A 35 14.28 29.42 36.37
N ARG A 36 14.14 30.70 36.74
CA ARG A 36 13.09 31.59 36.20
C ARG A 36 13.50 32.24 34.88
N ALA A 37 14.80 32.33 34.58
CA ALA A 37 15.33 32.87 33.32
C ALA A 37 15.33 31.85 32.18
N ASP A 38 15.27 30.55 32.47
CA ASP A 38 15.10 29.48 31.46
C ASP A 38 13.63 29.08 31.21
N GLN A 39 12.66 29.88 31.68
CA GLN A 39 11.32 29.85 31.07
C GLN A 39 11.36 30.63 29.75
N VAL A 40 12.02 30.05 28.75
CA VAL A 40 11.72 30.38 27.35
C VAL A 40 10.22 30.12 27.18
N SER A 41 9.44 31.18 26.98
CA SER A 41 8.03 31.05 26.70
C SER A 41 7.89 30.15 25.47
N ALA A 42 7.35 28.95 25.66
CA ALA A 42 7.02 28.07 24.55
C ALA A 42 6.02 28.83 23.68
N ARG A 43 6.47 29.36 22.54
CA ARG A 43 5.58 30.02 21.58
C ARG A 43 4.49 29.01 21.24
N PRO A 44 3.20 29.40 21.27
CA PRO A 44 2.13 28.49 20.88
C PRO A 44 2.37 28.06 19.44
N PHE A 45 2.68 26.78 19.23
CA PHE A 45 2.82 26.25 17.88
C PHE A 45 1.46 26.35 17.20
N LYS A 46 1.39 27.01 16.05
CA LYS A 46 0.19 27.07 15.22
C LYS A 46 0.31 25.96 14.17
N PRO A 47 -0.62 24.99 14.12
CA PRO A 47 -0.55 23.90 13.14
C PRO A 47 -0.66 24.47 11.72
N PRO A 48 0.15 24.00 10.76
CA PRO A 48 0.01 24.39 9.37
C PRO A 48 -1.38 24.07 8.81
N LYS A 49 -1.74 24.73 7.70
CA LYS A 49 -2.98 24.42 6.98
C LYS A 49 -2.99 22.94 6.59
N GLY A 50 -4.13 22.26 6.78
CA GLY A 50 -4.28 20.86 6.40
C GLY A 50 -3.62 19.84 7.34
N TRP A 51 -2.96 20.26 8.43
CA TRP A 51 -2.21 19.39 9.35
C TRP A 51 -2.96 18.13 9.83
N TRP A 52 -4.28 18.23 9.98
CA TRP A 52 -5.13 17.14 10.48
C TRP A 52 -5.86 16.35 9.40
N THR A 53 -6.08 16.93 8.21
CA THR A 53 -7.12 16.44 7.28
C THR A 53 -6.66 16.35 5.83
N ASP A 54 -5.52 16.93 5.48
CA ASP A 54 -5.03 16.98 4.10
C ASP A 54 -4.28 15.69 3.72
N THR A 55 -4.85 14.95 2.77
CA THR A 55 -4.26 13.72 2.24
C THR A 55 -2.95 13.99 1.51
N LYS A 56 -2.77 15.13 0.82
CA LYS A 56 -1.53 15.46 0.12
C LYS A 56 -0.38 15.67 1.11
N ARG A 57 -0.65 16.42 2.18
CA ARG A 57 0.31 16.58 3.26
C ARG A 57 0.64 15.25 3.94
N PHE A 58 -0.33 14.35 4.10
CA PHE A 58 -0.08 13.02 4.63
C PHE A 58 0.88 12.20 3.73
N SER A 59 0.77 12.29 2.40
CA SER A 59 1.74 11.67 1.49
C SER A 59 3.16 12.21 1.70
N VAL A 60 3.31 13.52 1.89
CA VAL A 60 4.61 14.13 2.25
C VAL A 60 5.09 13.66 3.63
N GLU A 61 4.20 13.54 4.63
CA GLU A 61 4.55 12.97 5.95
C GLU A 61 5.15 11.57 5.84
N GLN A 62 4.65 10.74 4.91
CA GLN A 62 5.20 9.41 4.66
C GLN A 62 6.66 9.45 4.21
N ARG A 63 7.02 10.39 3.33
CA ARG A 63 8.37 10.55 2.78
C ARG A 63 9.30 11.41 3.64
N ALA A 64 8.75 12.32 4.43
CA ALA A 64 9.52 13.23 5.28
C ALA A 64 9.84 12.62 6.65
N ILE A 65 8.90 11.87 7.22
CA ILE A 65 8.99 11.38 8.61
C ILE A 65 9.24 9.87 8.61
N PHE A 66 8.29 9.08 8.11
CA PHE A 66 8.33 7.63 8.32
C PHE A 66 9.44 6.94 7.52
N SER A 67 9.76 7.46 6.34
CA SER A 67 10.85 6.92 5.55
C SER A 67 12.24 7.31 6.03
N GLN A 68 12.38 8.31 6.93
CA GLN A 68 13.69 8.85 7.33
C GLN A 68 14.00 8.67 8.82
N SER A 69 13.00 8.44 9.65
CA SER A 69 13.15 8.31 11.10
C SER A 69 13.43 6.86 11.53
N TRP A 70 14.14 6.69 12.64
CA TRP A 70 14.19 5.39 13.33
C TRP A 70 12.87 5.12 14.06
N ILE A 71 12.16 4.07 13.65
CA ILE A 71 10.87 3.67 14.22
C ILE A 71 11.06 2.40 15.05
N CYS A 72 10.73 2.45 16.35
CA CYS A 72 10.67 1.26 17.20
C CYS A 72 9.46 0.41 16.80
N VAL A 73 9.68 -0.78 16.24
CA VAL A 73 8.61 -1.60 15.62
C VAL A 73 8.31 -2.89 16.36
N SER A 74 9.23 -3.42 17.16
CA SER A 74 8.98 -4.65 17.91
C SER A 74 10.00 -4.83 19.04
N HIS A 75 10.01 -6.02 19.65
CA HIS A 75 10.96 -6.42 20.65
C HIS A 75 11.53 -7.80 20.29
N ARG A 76 12.82 -8.03 20.58
CA ARG A 76 13.56 -9.27 20.26
C ARG A 76 12.83 -10.52 20.76
N SER A 77 12.19 -10.45 21.92
CA SER A 77 11.41 -11.56 22.52
C SER A 77 10.22 -12.05 21.70
N ARG A 78 9.80 -11.33 20.66
CA ARG A 78 8.76 -11.84 19.73
C ARG A 78 9.27 -12.98 18.84
N PHE A 79 10.58 -13.12 18.70
CA PHE A 79 11.22 -14.13 17.86
C PHE A 79 11.85 -15.19 18.78
N SER A 80 11.30 -16.40 18.79
CA SER A 80 11.77 -17.46 19.71
C SER A 80 12.87 -18.31 19.09
N LYS A 81 12.85 -18.50 17.77
CA LYS A 81 13.81 -19.33 17.03
C LYS A 81 14.12 -18.78 15.64
N ALA A 82 15.26 -19.17 15.10
CA ALA A 82 15.65 -18.81 13.74
C ALA A 82 14.56 -19.21 12.72
N GLY A 83 14.29 -18.30 11.77
CA GLY A 83 13.20 -18.41 10.81
C GLY A 83 11.88 -17.81 11.29
N ASP A 84 11.72 -17.49 12.59
CA ASP A 84 10.56 -16.73 13.04
C ASP A 84 10.49 -15.38 12.33
N TYR A 85 9.31 -15.02 11.87
CA TYR A 85 9.08 -13.78 11.15
C TYR A 85 7.76 -13.13 11.54
N ILE A 86 7.70 -11.82 11.33
CA ILE A 86 6.47 -11.02 11.40
C ILE A 86 6.39 -10.13 10.17
N ALA A 87 5.18 -9.97 9.64
CA ALA A 87 4.90 -9.09 8.52
C ALA A 87 3.81 -8.10 8.91
N PHE A 88 4.01 -6.84 8.57
CA PHE A 88 3.11 -5.75 8.94
C PHE A 88 3.26 -4.54 8.03
N GLU A 89 2.35 -3.59 8.17
CA GLU A 89 2.36 -2.33 7.43
C GLU A 89 2.52 -1.16 8.40
N ILE A 90 3.37 -0.18 8.06
CA ILE A 90 3.47 1.10 8.76
C ILE A 90 3.41 2.20 7.71
N ALA A 91 2.40 3.06 7.79
CA ALA A 91 2.27 4.21 6.90
C ALA A 91 2.41 3.85 5.41
N GLY A 92 1.72 2.78 4.97
CA GLY A 92 1.78 2.27 3.59
C GLY A 92 3.00 1.38 3.29
N PHE A 93 4.06 1.39 4.09
CA PHE A 93 5.23 0.55 3.87
C PHE A 93 5.00 -0.86 4.44
N ARG A 94 5.01 -1.87 3.57
CA ARG A 94 4.92 -3.28 3.96
C ARG A 94 6.28 -3.85 4.29
N LEU A 95 6.38 -4.42 5.48
CA LEU A 95 7.63 -4.80 6.09
C LEU A 95 7.59 -6.26 6.53
N LEU A 96 8.74 -6.90 6.46
CA LEU A 96 8.99 -8.27 6.88
C LEU A 96 10.21 -8.25 7.80
N LEU A 97 10.02 -8.62 9.07
CA LEU A 97 11.12 -8.83 10.02
C LEU A 97 11.33 -10.33 10.19
N MET A 98 12.58 -10.79 10.12
CA MET A 98 12.94 -12.21 10.24
C MET A 98 14.15 -12.41 11.16
N LEU A 99 14.10 -13.41 12.02
CA LEU A 99 15.25 -13.85 12.82
C LEU A 99 16.13 -14.80 12.00
N GLY A 100 17.39 -14.39 11.78
CA GLY A 100 18.40 -15.21 11.13
C GLY A 100 18.90 -16.37 11.99
N LYS A 101 19.63 -17.31 11.38
CA LYS A 101 20.34 -18.39 12.11
C LYS A 101 21.51 -17.87 12.96
N ASP A 102 21.96 -16.66 12.67
CA ASP A 102 23.00 -15.92 13.37
C ASP A 102 22.45 -15.08 14.54
N ASP A 103 21.21 -15.33 14.95
CA ASP A 103 20.51 -14.63 16.03
C ASP A 103 20.23 -13.12 15.78
N VAL A 104 20.42 -12.67 14.54
CA VAL A 104 20.18 -11.28 14.13
C VAL A 104 18.79 -11.16 13.49
N VAL A 105 17.97 -10.25 14.00
CA VAL A 105 16.71 -9.85 13.35
C VAL A 105 17.01 -8.85 12.24
N ARG A 106 16.53 -9.12 11.03
CA ARG A 106 16.65 -8.26 9.86
C ARG A 106 15.28 -7.83 9.37
N ALA A 107 15.19 -6.63 8.81
CA ALA A 107 13.99 -6.13 8.16
C ALA A 107 14.18 -6.01 6.64
N PHE A 108 13.11 -6.26 5.91
CA PHE A 108 13.02 -6.10 4.46
C PHE A 108 11.68 -5.46 4.11
N HIS A 109 11.60 -4.81 2.96
CA HIS A 109 10.30 -4.55 2.35
C HIS A 109 9.67 -5.89 1.94
N ASN A 110 8.40 -6.11 2.29
CA ASN A 110 7.64 -7.31 1.93
C ASN A 110 7.14 -7.20 0.48
N VAL A 111 8.09 -7.14 -0.45
CA VAL A 111 7.90 -6.90 -1.88
C VAL A 111 8.77 -7.89 -2.65
N CYS A 112 8.14 -8.79 -3.40
CA CYS A 112 8.87 -9.70 -4.27
C CYS A 112 9.52 -8.93 -5.41
N ARG A 113 10.79 -9.24 -5.72
CA ARG A 113 11.57 -8.61 -6.79
C ARG A 113 11.14 -8.97 -8.21
N HIS A 114 10.22 -9.93 -8.37
CA HIS A 114 9.70 -10.31 -9.68
C HIS A 114 8.64 -9.32 -10.19
N ARG A 115 7.48 -9.25 -9.51
CA ARG A 115 6.31 -8.44 -9.92
C ARG A 115 5.58 -7.84 -8.72
N ALA A 116 6.35 -7.27 -7.80
CA ALA A 116 5.91 -6.50 -6.61
C ALA A 116 4.97 -7.20 -5.60
N PHE A 117 4.51 -8.43 -5.81
CA PHE A 117 3.60 -9.10 -4.88
C PHE A 117 4.25 -9.36 -3.50
N PRO A 118 3.50 -9.34 -2.38
CA PRO A 118 4.05 -9.63 -1.06
C PRO A 118 4.61 -11.06 -0.96
N VAL A 119 5.79 -11.20 -0.35
CA VAL A 119 6.46 -12.50 -0.16
C VAL A 119 5.65 -13.39 0.79
N THR A 120 5.10 -12.79 1.85
CA THR A 120 4.18 -13.46 2.78
C THR A 120 2.95 -12.59 3.03
N ARG A 121 1.78 -13.23 3.05
CA ARG A 121 0.51 -12.61 3.50
C ARG A 121 0.22 -12.88 4.98
N LYS A 122 0.85 -13.90 5.57
CA LYS A 122 0.71 -14.19 6.99
C LYS A 122 1.41 -13.09 7.79
N THR A 123 0.74 -12.59 8.82
CA THR A 123 1.27 -11.56 9.74
C THR A 123 2.40 -12.06 10.63
N SER A 124 2.51 -13.37 10.81
CA SER A 124 3.63 -14.03 11.48
C SER A 124 3.76 -15.50 11.09
N GLY A 125 4.91 -16.09 11.37
CA GLY A 125 5.17 -17.51 11.15
C GLY A 125 6.61 -17.88 11.44
N SER A 126 7.02 -19.06 10.99
CA SER A 126 8.40 -19.54 11.11
C SER A 126 8.79 -20.29 9.84
N ALA A 127 9.81 -19.81 9.12
CA ALA A 127 10.32 -20.43 7.90
C ALA A 127 11.77 -19.99 7.64
N SER A 128 12.64 -20.93 7.26
CA SER A 128 14.02 -20.60 6.85
C SER A 128 14.10 -20.03 5.43
N ILE A 129 13.09 -20.30 4.60
CA ILE A 129 12.92 -19.81 3.23
C ILE A 129 11.45 -19.42 3.04
N LEU A 130 11.19 -18.22 2.55
CA LEU A 130 9.85 -17.74 2.23
C LEU A 130 9.66 -17.67 0.71
N GLY A 131 8.64 -18.36 0.20
CA GLY A 131 8.27 -18.34 -1.22
C GLY A 131 7.10 -17.41 -1.49
N CYS A 132 7.28 -16.47 -2.42
CA CYS A 132 6.23 -15.62 -2.97
C CYS A 132 5.14 -16.49 -3.62
N LYS A 133 3.89 -16.23 -3.28
CA LYS A 133 2.72 -16.98 -3.79
C LYS A 133 2.29 -16.58 -5.19
N TYR A 134 2.93 -15.59 -5.80
CA TYR A 134 2.65 -15.21 -7.17
C TYR A 134 3.38 -16.13 -8.16
N HIS A 135 4.72 -16.10 -8.17
CA HIS A 135 5.54 -16.84 -9.16
C HIS A 135 6.57 -17.80 -8.53
N GLY A 136 6.46 -18.06 -7.23
CA GLY A 136 7.33 -19.02 -6.54
C GLY A 136 8.77 -18.56 -6.27
N TRP A 137 9.12 -17.30 -6.56
CA TRP A 137 10.41 -16.74 -6.15
C TRP A 137 10.55 -16.81 -4.63
N SER A 138 11.69 -17.31 -4.15
CA SER A 138 11.87 -17.60 -2.73
C SER A 138 13.15 -17.02 -2.16
N TYR A 139 13.09 -16.58 -0.90
CA TYR A 139 14.16 -15.80 -0.25
C TYR A 139 14.50 -16.41 1.12
N ASN A 140 15.79 -16.37 1.50
CA ASN A 140 16.22 -16.83 2.82
C ASN A 140 16.10 -15.73 3.90
N ASN A 141 16.50 -16.04 5.13
CA ASN A 141 16.48 -15.11 6.26
C ASN A 141 17.48 -13.93 6.18
N LYS A 142 18.35 -13.90 5.17
CA LYS A 142 19.21 -12.76 4.83
C LYS A 142 18.63 -11.92 3.69
N GLY A 143 17.46 -12.29 3.16
CA GLY A 143 16.82 -11.63 2.02
C GLY A 143 17.39 -12.05 0.67
N GLU A 144 18.35 -12.97 0.62
CA GLU A 144 18.95 -13.43 -0.62
C GLU A 144 17.96 -14.29 -1.41
N LEU A 145 17.90 -14.11 -2.73
CA LEU A 145 17.08 -14.94 -3.61
C LEU A 145 17.66 -16.36 -3.64
N MET A 146 16.82 -17.34 -3.31
CA MET A 146 17.14 -18.77 -3.21
C MET A 146 16.67 -19.57 -4.42
N LYS A 147 15.49 -19.25 -4.96
CA LYS A 147 14.94 -19.89 -6.17
C LYS A 147 14.13 -18.88 -6.96
N ALA A 148 14.29 -18.89 -8.27
CA ALA A 148 13.45 -18.18 -9.23
C ALA A 148 13.04 -19.20 -10.31
N PRO A 149 11.91 -19.89 -10.15
CA PRO A 149 11.51 -20.96 -11.06
C PRO A 149 11.47 -20.48 -12.52
N HIS A 150 12.09 -21.24 -13.43
CA HIS A 150 12.19 -20.96 -14.88
C HIS A 150 13.17 -19.84 -15.27
N PHE A 151 13.91 -19.28 -14.32
CA PHE A 151 14.94 -18.26 -14.60
C PHE A 151 16.36 -18.84 -14.71
N GLU A 152 16.53 -20.15 -14.55
CA GLU A 152 17.84 -20.81 -14.56
C GLU A 152 18.64 -20.54 -15.86
N ASP A 153 17.95 -20.49 -17.00
CA ASP A 153 18.55 -20.31 -18.34
C ASP A 153 18.24 -18.93 -18.97
N VAL A 154 17.72 -17.98 -18.19
CA VAL A 154 17.39 -16.63 -18.71
C VAL A 154 18.67 -15.81 -18.84
N ILE A 155 19.02 -15.44 -20.07
CA ILE A 155 20.21 -14.65 -20.39
C ILE A 155 20.15 -13.30 -19.63
N GLY A 156 21.23 -12.97 -18.94
CA GLY A 156 21.36 -11.72 -18.17
C GLY A 156 20.68 -11.74 -16.80
N PHE A 157 20.07 -12.85 -16.39
CA PHE A 157 19.51 -12.98 -15.04
C PHE A 157 20.60 -13.32 -14.02
N ASP A 158 20.91 -12.36 -13.14
CA ASP A 158 21.77 -12.59 -11.98
C ASP A 158 20.92 -12.65 -10.70
N LYS A 159 20.88 -13.84 -10.11
CA LYS A 159 20.17 -14.11 -8.86
C LYS A 159 20.67 -13.24 -7.70
N SER A 160 21.96 -12.89 -7.66
CA SER A 160 22.56 -12.10 -6.60
C SER A 160 22.05 -10.65 -6.56
N GLN A 161 21.59 -10.12 -7.70
CA GLN A 161 21.03 -8.75 -7.84
C GLN A 161 19.54 -8.67 -7.45
N ASN A 162 18.92 -9.80 -7.15
CA ASN A 162 17.48 -9.94 -7.00
C ASN A 162 17.04 -10.35 -5.59
N GLY A 163 17.84 -10.03 -4.56
CA GLY A 163 17.45 -10.15 -3.14
C GLY A 163 16.37 -9.14 -2.73
N LEU A 164 15.68 -9.40 -1.61
CA LEU A 164 14.71 -8.48 -1.02
C LEU A 164 15.36 -7.13 -0.70
N PHE A 165 14.57 -6.06 -0.81
CA PHE A 165 15.03 -4.72 -0.45
C PHE A 165 15.29 -4.64 1.06
N PRO A 166 16.55 -4.47 1.50
CA PRO A 166 16.87 -4.42 2.92
C PRO A 166 16.37 -3.12 3.54
N VAL A 167 15.96 -3.21 4.81
CA VAL A 167 15.60 -2.06 5.65
C VAL A 167 16.58 -2.01 6.81
N HIS A 168 17.18 -0.84 7.07
CA HIS A 168 18.13 -0.71 8.17
C HIS A 168 17.47 -1.10 9.48
N THR A 169 18.14 -1.97 10.24
CA THR A 169 17.60 -2.54 11.48
C THR A 169 18.63 -2.41 12.59
N LYS A 170 18.20 -1.95 13.76
CA LYS A 170 19.03 -1.92 14.98
C LYS A 170 18.24 -2.47 16.16
N MET A 171 18.94 -3.15 17.06
CA MET A 171 18.40 -3.55 18.36
C MET A 171 19.05 -2.67 19.44
N ASP A 172 18.25 -2.09 20.33
CA ASP A 172 18.78 -1.36 21.49
C ASP A 172 19.21 -2.29 22.62
N ASP A 173 19.80 -1.73 23.67
CA ASP A 173 20.29 -2.47 24.84
C ASP A 173 19.18 -3.23 25.58
N LYS A 174 17.93 -2.74 25.48
CA LYS A 174 16.74 -3.35 26.10
C LYS A 174 16.07 -4.40 25.24
N GLY A 175 16.47 -4.54 23.98
CA GLY A 175 15.91 -5.51 23.04
C GLY A 175 14.80 -4.97 22.14
N PHE A 176 14.56 -3.65 22.13
CA PHE A 176 13.65 -3.04 21.17
C PHE A 176 14.28 -3.04 19.77
N LEU A 177 13.47 -3.40 18.79
CA LEU A 177 13.86 -3.47 17.38
C LEU A 177 13.40 -2.20 16.69
N HIS A 178 14.35 -1.48 16.11
CA HIS A 178 14.16 -0.24 15.39
C HIS A 178 14.47 -0.44 13.91
N ILE A 179 13.70 0.23 13.05
CA ILE A 179 13.95 0.26 11.61
C ILE A 179 14.10 1.68 11.10
N ASN A 180 14.87 1.87 10.03
CA ASN A 180 14.90 3.09 9.23
C ASN A 180 14.74 2.69 7.76
N LEU A 181 13.75 3.26 7.08
CA LEU A 181 13.40 2.88 5.72
C LEU A 181 14.27 3.59 4.67
N ASN A 182 14.99 4.65 5.03
CA ASN A 182 15.83 5.38 4.09
C ASN A 182 16.89 4.42 3.55
N SER A 183 16.99 4.27 2.24
CA SER A 183 17.87 3.28 1.61
C SER A 183 19.34 3.71 1.60
N SER A 184 19.65 4.95 1.99
CA SER A 184 21.01 5.48 2.03
C SER A 184 21.83 4.84 3.17
N PRO A 185 23.08 4.39 2.92
CA PRO A 185 23.94 3.83 3.95
C PRO A 185 24.11 4.75 5.17
N GLU A 186 24.18 6.06 4.95
CA GLU A 186 24.37 7.07 5.99
C GLU A 186 23.21 7.08 6.99
N ALA A 187 21.98 6.84 6.53
CA ALA A 187 20.82 6.72 7.40
C ALA A 187 20.97 5.53 8.35
N GLY A 188 21.50 4.41 7.85
CA GLY A 188 21.83 3.22 8.63
C GLY A 188 22.86 3.49 9.75
N ASP A 189 23.77 4.44 9.56
CA ASP A 189 24.81 4.77 10.53
C ASP A 189 24.36 5.75 11.62
N THR A 190 23.25 6.47 11.41
CA THR A 190 22.70 7.41 12.40
C THR A 190 22.34 6.74 13.74
N LYS A 191 22.49 7.48 14.84
CA LYS A 191 22.23 6.96 16.21
C LYS A 191 20.73 6.82 16.46
N LEU A 192 20.36 5.80 17.24
CA LEU A 192 19.01 5.69 17.77
C LEU A 192 18.73 6.81 18.77
N GLU A 193 17.59 7.48 18.63
CA GLU A 193 17.11 8.39 19.66
C GLU A 193 16.74 7.62 20.92
N LYS A 194 17.11 8.16 22.09
CA LYS A 194 16.75 7.56 23.37
C LYS A 194 15.26 7.72 23.61
N ALA A 195 14.61 6.64 24.04
CA ALA A 195 13.22 6.70 24.46
C ALA A 195 13.03 7.74 25.57
N LYS A 196 12.01 8.59 25.43
CA LYS A 196 11.65 9.56 26.47
C LYS A 196 10.92 8.83 27.60
N ALA A 197 11.55 8.76 28.77
CA ALA A 197 10.96 8.15 29.95
C ALA A 197 10.00 9.13 30.64
N ILE A 198 8.81 8.66 30.98
CA ILE A 198 7.81 9.37 31.77
C ILE A 198 7.46 8.47 32.96
N GLY A 199 7.85 8.88 34.17
CA GLY A 199 7.78 8.04 35.36
C GLY A 199 8.90 7.00 35.42
N ARG A 200 8.84 6.10 36.43
CA ARG A 200 9.81 5.01 36.59
C ARG A 200 9.29 3.75 35.89
N SER A 201 9.83 3.42 34.72
CA SER A 201 9.50 2.19 34.00
C SER A 201 10.04 0.95 34.70
N ALA A 202 9.35 -0.17 34.55
CA ALA A 202 9.88 -1.45 34.98
C ALA A 202 11.12 -1.81 34.14
N PRO A 203 12.10 -2.54 34.68
CA PRO A 203 13.25 -2.96 33.89
C PRO A 203 12.78 -3.89 32.77
N ILE A 204 12.97 -3.47 31.52
CA ILE A 204 12.73 -4.26 30.31
C ILE A 204 14.10 -4.60 29.73
N GLY A 205 14.32 -5.88 29.43
CA GLY A 205 15.56 -6.36 28.83
C GLY A 205 15.27 -7.39 27.75
N GLN A 206 16.31 -7.87 27.07
CA GLN A 206 16.17 -8.68 25.85
C GLN A 206 15.46 -10.03 26.06
N THR A 207 15.48 -10.56 27.28
CA THR A 207 14.87 -11.83 27.66
C THR A 207 13.51 -11.63 28.32
N GLN A 208 12.48 -11.36 27.52
CA GLN A 208 11.08 -11.41 27.94
C GLN A 208 10.36 -12.59 27.26
N GLN A 209 9.17 -12.92 27.74
CA GLN A 209 8.24 -13.81 27.06
C GLN A 209 7.22 -12.95 26.29
N TYR A 210 7.06 -13.20 25.00
CA TYR A 210 5.95 -12.65 24.23
C TYR A 210 4.67 -13.42 24.55
N LEU A 211 3.58 -12.72 24.89
CA LEU A 211 2.30 -13.32 25.26
C LEU A 211 1.29 -13.29 24.11
N GLY A 212 1.24 -12.20 23.34
CA GLY A 212 0.31 -12.08 22.23
C GLY A 212 0.22 -10.67 21.64
N SER A 213 -0.57 -10.54 20.58
CA SER A 213 -0.84 -9.26 19.90
C SER A 213 -2.21 -9.24 19.26
N TRP A 214 -2.77 -8.04 19.16
CA TRP A 214 -3.98 -7.74 18.40
C TRP A 214 -3.93 -6.30 17.87
N GLU A 215 -4.84 -5.99 16.96
CA GLU A 215 -4.99 -4.68 16.34
C GLU A 215 -6.39 -4.14 16.53
N VAL A 216 -6.49 -2.83 16.76
CA VAL A 216 -7.75 -2.10 16.81
C VAL A 216 -7.64 -0.90 15.89
N LYS A 217 -8.67 -0.68 15.06
CA LYS A 217 -8.71 0.45 14.12
C LYS A 217 -9.42 1.62 14.77
N GLY A 218 -8.83 2.81 14.67
CA GLY A 218 -9.44 4.06 15.11
C GLY A 218 -9.54 5.09 13.98
N LYS A 219 -10.58 5.92 14.04
CA LYS A 219 -10.87 7.03 13.12
C LYS A 219 -10.22 8.32 13.61
N PHE A 220 -8.91 8.32 13.77
CA PHE A 220 -8.13 9.48 14.18
C PHE A 220 -6.81 9.58 13.42
N ASN A 221 -6.26 10.80 13.35
CA ASN A 221 -4.94 11.06 12.77
C ASN A 221 -3.82 10.58 13.70
N TRP A 222 -2.77 9.97 13.15
CA TRP A 222 -1.66 9.37 13.90
C TRP A 222 -0.89 10.33 14.82
N LYS A 223 -1.04 11.64 14.62
CA LYS A 223 -0.40 12.68 15.44
C LYS A 223 -1.17 12.99 16.72
N VAL A 224 -2.40 12.50 16.86
CA VAL A 224 -3.25 12.71 18.06
C VAL A 224 -2.69 12.04 19.33
N PRO A 225 -2.10 10.83 19.28
CA PRO A 225 -1.30 10.24 20.36
C PRO A 225 -0.04 11.08 20.68
N GLY A 226 -0.23 12.22 21.33
CA GLY A 226 0.80 13.20 21.69
C GLY A 226 0.52 13.87 23.03
N LYS A 227 1.33 14.86 23.41
CA LYS A 227 1.31 15.52 24.74
C LYS A 227 0.08 16.44 24.96
N TYR A 228 -1.12 16.01 24.57
CA TYR A 228 -2.38 16.79 24.66
C TYR A 228 -3.13 16.65 25.95
N LEU A 229 -2.97 15.52 26.63
CA LEU A 229 -3.82 15.22 27.76
C LEU A 229 -3.38 16.00 29.03
N GLY A 230 -2.46 16.96 28.88
CA GLY A 230 -1.99 17.89 29.91
C GLY A 230 -2.40 19.37 29.75
N LEU A 231 -2.94 19.80 28.60
CA LEU A 231 -3.17 21.24 28.33
C LEU A 231 -4.66 21.67 28.24
N LEU A 232 -5.61 20.74 28.12
CA LEU A 232 -7.05 21.06 28.18
C LEU A 232 -7.62 21.07 29.61
N ALA A 233 -6.78 20.88 30.63
CA ALA A 233 -7.16 21.15 32.02
C ALA A 233 -5.96 21.79 32.74
N PRO A 234 -6.07 23.04 33.21
CA PRO A 234 -5.08 23.66 34.11
C PRO A 234 -4.86 22.83 35.41
N ASN A 235 -5.76 21.88 35.68
CA ASN A 235 -5.70 20.92 36.77
C ASN A 235 -5.21 19.51 36.33
N ALA A 236 -4.65 19.35 35.12
CA ALA A 236 -4.25 18.06 34.57
C ALA A 236 -3.04 17.40 35.27
N THR A 237 -2.29 18.14 36.07
CA THR A 237 -1.30 17.55 37.01
C THR A 237 -1.99 16.71 38.07
N HIS A 238 -3.25 17.01 38.40
CA HIS A 238 -4.11 16.19 39.25
C HIS A 238 -4.76 15.04 38.48
N VAL A 239 -4.95 15.15 37.15
CA VAL A 239 -5.62 14.11 36.33
C VAL A 239 -4.74 12.89 36.07
N TYR A 240 -3.41 13.02 36.04
CA TYR A 240 -2.53 11.84 35.94
C TYR A 240 -2.29 11.13 37.29
N GLY A 241 -2.43 11.84 38.41
CA GLY A 241 -2.56 11.23 39.74
C GLY A 241 -3.95 10.62 39.95
N VAL A 242 -4.99 11.22 39.36
CA VAL A 242 -6.35 10.69 39.33
C VAL A 242 -6.52 9.59 38.28
N LEU A 243 -5.65 9.38 37.29
CA LEU A 243 -5.69 8.18 36.43
C LEU A 243 -5.01 6.97 37.08
N GLY A 244 -4.15 7.19 38.08
CA GLY A 244 -3.82 6.17 39.07
C GLY A 244 -4.98 5.92 40.06
N ASN A 245 -5.70 6.97 40.47
CA ASN A 245 -6.72 6.87 41.52
C ASN A 245 -8.18 6.69 41.05
N ALA A 246 -8.50 6.85 39.77
CA ALA A 246 -9.81 6.58 39.17
C ALA A 246 -9.92 5.10 38.78
N PHE A 247 -8.78 4.46 38.52
CA PHE A 247 -8.63 3.00 38.54
C PHE A 247 -8.94 2.42 39.94
N ASP A 248 -8.74 3.21 41.01
CA ASP A 248 -9.09 2.80 42.39
C ASP A 248 -10.47 3.28 42.88
N ARG A 249 -11.00 4.43 42.43
CA ARG A 249 -12.27 4.95 42.98
C ARG A 249 -13.54 4.40 42.33
N GLU A 250 -13.60 4.13 41.03
CA GLU A 250 -14.79 3.47 40.43
C GLU A 250 -14.83 1.95 40.63
N LEU A 251 -13.71 1.33 41.02
CA LEU A 251 -13.64 -0.05 41.51
C LEU A 251 -13.94 -0.19 43.02
N SER A 252 -14.14 0.94 43.72
CA SER A 252 -14.45 0.97 45.16
C SER A 252 -15.95 1.14 45.49
N SER A 253 -16.81 1.43 44.51
CA SER A 253 -18.27 1.49 44.72
C SER A 253 -18.91 0.10 44.61
N ALA A 254 -18.83 -0.63 45.73
CA ALA A 254 -19.73 -1.67 46.21
C ALA A 254 -20.13 -2.89 45.33
N HIS A 255 -19.81 -3.02 44.04
CA HIS A 255 -20.27 -4.18 43.23
C HIS A 255 -19.22 -4.90 42.35
N TYR A 256 -17.95 -4.46 42.29
CA TYR A 256 -16.91 -5.09 41.47
C TYR A 256 -15.78 -5.72 42.30
N LYS A 257 -16.03 -6.89 42.91
CA LYS A 257 -15.00 -7.74 43.55
C LYS A 257 -14.57 -8.90 42.63
N GLY A 258 -14.20 -8.59 41.40
CA GLY A 258 -13.70 -9.55 40.41
C GLY A 258 -12.38 -9.13 39.78
N SER A 259 -11.29 -9.79 40.19
CA SER A 259 -10.04 -10.00 39.45
C SER A 259 -9.02 -8.87 39.15
N LEU A 260 -9.33 -7.64 38.74
CA LEU A 260 -8.26 -6.77 38.19
C LEU A 260 -7.47 -5.93 39.21
N SER A 261 -8.11 -5.48 40.29
CA SER A 261 -7.45 -4.66 41.33
C SER A 261 -6.35 -5.38 42.12
N ARG A 262 -6.23 -6.71 41.96
CA ARG A 262 -5.14 -7.50 42.56
C ARG A 262 -3.90 -7.65 41.66
N LEU A 263 -4.01 -7.43 40.35
CA LEU A 263 -2.88 -7.57 39.41
C LEU A 263 -2.14 -6.24 39.18
N PHE A 264 -2.82 -5.10 39.39
CA PHE A 264 -2.28 -3.76 39.16
C PHE A 264 -2.59 -2.86 40.37
N GLY A 265 -1.69 -2.85 41.37
CA GLY A 265 -1.82 -2.01 42.57
C GLY A 265 -1.53 -0.51 42.32
N PRO A 266 -1.64 0.36 43.33
CA PRO A 266 -1.62 1.82 43.17
C PRO A 266 -0.20 2.40 43.04
N SER A 267 0.56 2.01 42.02
CA SER A 267 1.90 2.56 41.75
C SER A 267 1.99 3.16 40.34
N VAL A 268 2.55 4.37 40.24
CA VAL A 268 2.75 5.15 39.00
C VAL A 268 3.23 4.27 37.82
N ALA A 269 2.42 4.16 36.77
CA ALA A 269 2.82 3.51 35.52
C ALA A 269 3.96 4.30 34.85
N GLY A 270 5.04 3.61 34.49
CA GLY A 270 6.15 4.17 33.73
C GLY A 270 5.95 3.95 32.23
N LYS A 271 6.14 5.02 31.45
CA LYS A 271 6.02 5.01 29.98
C LYS A 271 7.38 5.26 29.34
N LEU A 272 7.67 4.54 28.26
CA LEU A 272 8.77 4.86 27.35
C LEU A 272 8.16 5.26 26.00
N ARG A 273 8.43 6.50 25.56
CA ARG A 273 7.93 6.98 24.28
C ARG A 273 9.06 6.97 23.24
N PHE A 274 8.81 6.27 22.15
CA PHE A 274 9.63 6.19 20.96
C PHE A 274 8.91 6.95 19.85
N SER A 275 9.36 8.18 19.57
CA SER A 275 8.82 8.96 18.46
C SER A 275 9.11 8.24 17.13
N PRO A 276 8.21 8.29 16.13
CA PRO A 276 6.91 8.96 16.15
C PRO A 276 5.75 8.08 16.65
N LEU A 277 5.87 6.75 16.58
CA LEU A 277 4.68 5.88 16.54
C LEU A 277 4.50 4.94 17.74
N SER A 278 5.46 4.86 18.66
CA SER A 278 5.52 3.75 19.62
C SER A 278 5.56 4.22 21.06
N THR A 279 4.69 3.64 21.90
CA THR A 279 4.70 3.89 23.35
C THR A 279 4.66 2.56 24.09
N VAL A 280 5.58 2.39 25.02
CA VAL A 280 5.66 1.22 25.90
C VAL A 280 5.14 1.59 27.27
N TYR A 281 4.26 0.75 27.81
CA TYR A 281 3.62 0.88 29.11
C TYR A 281 4.12 -0.23 30.02
N SER A 282 4.56 0.17 31.21
CA SER A 282 5.06 -0.75 32.23
C SER A 282 4.65 -0.25 33.62
N GLN A 283 4.44 -1.16 34.56
CA GLN A 283 4.15 -0.80 35.93
C GLN A 283 5.15 -1.41 36.90
N ARG A 284 5.53 -0.65 37.92
CA ARG A 284 6.42 -1.15 38.97
C ARG A 284 5.74 -2.30 39.72
N GLY A 285 6.42 -3.44 39.83
CA GLY A 285 5.89 -4.63 40.51
C GLY A 285 5.04 -5.55 39.63
N SER A 286 4.63 -5.11 38.42
CA SER A 286 3.98 -5.99 37.46
C SER A 286 5.03 -6.76 36.64
N PRO A 287 4.83 -8.07 36.39
CA PRO A 287 5.67 -8.82 35.46
C PRO A 287 5.33 -8.49 34.00
N ILE A 288 4.19 -7.84 33.74
CA ILE A 288 3.66 -7.57 32.40
C ILE A 288 4.03 -6.15 31.95
N TRP A 289 4.31 -6.01 30.66
CA TRP A 289 4.37 -4.73 29.97
C TRP A 289 3.83 -4.88 28.55
N TYR A 290 3.39 -3.79 27.94
CA TYR A 290 2.85 -3.82 26.59
C TYR A 290 3.33 -2.62 25.76
N GLN A 291 3.40 -2.81 24.46
CA GLN A 291 3.77 -1.79 23.48
C GLN A 291 2.55 -1.48 22.61
N LEU A 292 2.18 -0.20 22.55
CA LEU A 292 1.22 0.33 21.58
C LEU A 292 1.97 0.96 20.41
N LYS A 293 1.55 0.63 19.19
CA LYS A 293 2.06 1.20 17.94
C LYS A 293 0.93 1.79 17.14
N TYR A 294 1.04 3.06 16.80
CA TYR A 294 0.02 3.84 16.09
C TYR A 294 0.40 3.93 14.60
N SER A 295 -0.01 2.96 13.80
CA SER A 295 0.35 2.89 12.38
C SER A 295 -0.72 3.61 11.54
N PRO A 296 -0.43 4.75 10.88
CA PRO A 296 -1.42 5.41 10.05
C PRO A 296 -1.75 4.54 8.82
N GLU A 297 -3.04 4.36 8.55
CA GLU A 297 -3.57 3.82 7.28
C GLU A 297 -3.96 4.95 6.33
N SER A 298 -4.40 6.09 6.87
CA SER A 298 -4.70 7.32 6.12
C SER A 298 -4.65 8.53 7.04
N VAL A 299 -4.84 9.73 6.49
CA VAL A 299 -4.92 10.97 7.28
C VAL A 299 -6.01 10.94 8.37
N ARG A 300 -7.04 10.09 8.23
CA ARG A 300 -8.17 9.97 9.18
C ARG A 300 -8.24 8.64 9.91
N LYS A 301 -7.32 7.71 9.64
CA LYS A 301 -7.42 6.33 10.13
C LYS A 301 -6.07 5.83 10.60
N THR A 302 -6.04 5.34 11.83
CA THR A 302 -4.84 4.81 12.48
C THR A 302 -5.15 3.44 13.05
N THR A 303 -4.31 2.46 12.75
CA THR A 303 -4.36 1.13 13.35
C THR A 303 -3.43 1.07 14.55
N VAL A 304 -4.00 0.73 15.70
CA VAL A 304 -3.29 0.59 16.96
C VAL A 304 -3.00 -0.88 17.19
N ARG A 305 -1.73 -1.27 17.12
CA ARG A 305 -1.30 -2.62 17.49
C ARG A 305 -0.86 -2.65 18.96
N CYS A 306 -1.37 -3.61 19.71
CA CYS A 306 -0.88 -3.95 21.03
C CYS A 306 0.01 -5.20 20.95
N ASP A 307 1.22 -5.13 21.49
CA ASP A 307 2.09 -6.29 21.71
C ASP A 307 2.32 -6.44 23.22
N VAL A 308 2.02 -7.60 23.79
CA VAL A 308 2.10 -7.85 25.24
C VAL A 308 3.22 -8.82 25.57
N TYR A 309 3.96 -8.51 26.63
CA TYR A 309 5.12 -9.27 27.08
C TYR A 309 5.12 -9.45 28.59
N SER A 310 5.83 -10.46 29.07
CA SER A 310 5.99 -10.77 30.49
C SER A 310 7.44 -11.11 30.85
N LYS A 311 7.84 -10.79 32.08
CA LYS A 311 9.15 -11.13 32.65
C LYS A 311 9.24 -12.56 33.13
N SER A 312 8.12 -13.12 33.56
CA SER A 312 8.01 -14.49 34.07
C SER A 312 7.33 -15.36 33.02
N LYS A 313 7.64 -16.67 33.04
CA LYS A 313 6.85 -17.65 32.29
C LYS A 313 5.41 -17.60 32.79
N GLN A 314 4.54 -16.90 32.07
CA GLN A 314 3.12 -16.80 32.38
C GLN A 314 2.36 -17.85 31.56
N ASP A 315 1.29 -18.40 32.16
CA ASP A 315 0.40 -19.32 31.46
C ASP A 315 -0.35 -18.58 30.36
N SER A 316 -0.22 -19.05 29.12
CA SER A 316 -0.94 -18.51 27.96
C SER A 316 -2.46 -18.55 28.16
N SER A 317 -2.96 -19.47 29.00
CA SER A 317 -4.39 -19.59 29.28
C SER A 317 -4.95 -18.43 30.13
N ASP A 318 -4.15 -17.90 31.07
CA ASP A 318 -4.51 -16.75 31.91
C ASP A 318 -4.45 -15.44 31.11
N PHE A 319 -3.47 -15.33 30.18
CA PHE A 319 -3.40 -14.21 29.25
C PHE A 319 -4.68 -14.05 28.42
N GLU A 320 -5.10 -15.12 27.74
CA GLU A 320 -6.27 -15.05 26.84
C GLU A 320 -7.60 -14.90 27.58
N LYS A 321 -7.77 -15.53 28.75
CA LYS A 321 -9.05 -15.52 29.48
C LYS A 321 -9.30 -14.25 30.30
N ARG A 322 -8.24 -13.53 30.68
CA ARG A 322 -8.34 -12.44 31.66
C ARG A 322 -7.63 -11.19 31.19
N LEU A 323 -6.29 -11.25 31.05
CA LEU A 323 -5.50 -10.05 30.79
C LEU A 323 -5.85 -9.36 29.47
N LYS A 324 -6.03 -10.14 28.40
CA LYS A 324 -6.29 -9.60 27.06
C LYS A 324 -7.65 -8.89 26.97
N PRO A 325 -8.79 -9.46 27.39
CA PRO A 325 -10.06 -8.74 27.45
C PRO A 325 -9.98 -7.41 28.20
N ASP A 326 -9.26 -7.40 29.33
CA ASP A 326 -9.13 -6.21 30.17
C ASP A 326 -8.32 -5.11 29.46
N LEU A 327 -7.20 -5.48 28.81
CA LEU A 327 -6.41 -4.57 27.99
C LEU A 327 -7.18 -4.09 26.73
N GLU A 328 -8.00 -4.94 26.13
CA GLU A 328 -8.86 -4.57 25.01
C GLU A 328 -9.83 -3.46 25.40
N VAL A 329 -10.48 -3.55 26.57
CA VAL A 329 -11.37 -2.50 27.09
C VAL A 329 -10.61 -1.18 27.28
N GLU A 330 -9.42 -1.22 27.90
CA GLU A 330 -8.60 -0.03 28.13
C GLU A 330 -8.17 0.63 26.81
N ILE A 331 -7.67 -0.16 25.85
CA ILE A 331 -7.19 0.34 24.56
C ILE A 331 -8.34 0.92 23.74
N ASN A 332 -9.52 0.30 23.75
CA ASN A 332 -10.71 0.86 23.10
C ASN A 332 -11.11 2.20 23.72
N SER A 333 -11.00 2.36 25.05
CA SER A 333 -11.24 3.65 25.73
C SER A 333 -10.17 4.70 25.37
N ILE A 334 -8.91 4.31 25.20
CA ILE A 334 -7.86 5.18 24.67
C ILE A 334 -8.24 5.64 23.25
N ILE A 335 -8.57 4.72 22.36
CA ILE A 335 -8.92 5.00 20.96
C ILE A 335 -10.11 5.95 20.86
N ARG A 336 -11.20 5.68 21.58
CA ARG A 336 -12.39 6.55 21.58
C ARG A 336 -12.05 7.99 21.96
N ARG A 337 -11.22 8.21 22.98
CA ARG A 337 -10.75 9.55 23.36
C ARG A 337 -9.92 10.23 22.26
N HIS A 338 -9.14 9.45 21.51
CA HIS A 338 -8.39 9.98 20.37
C HIS A 338 -9.31 10.37 19.21
N GLU A 339 -10.35 9.58 18.94
CA GLU A 339 -11.39 9.91 17.94
C GLU A 339 -12.14 11.20 18.33
N GLU A 340 -12.60 11.31 19.57
CA GLU A 340 -13.30 12.51 20.08
C GLU A 340 -12.40 13.76 20.03
N LEU A 341 -11.11 13.62 20.35
CA LEU A 341 -10.15 14.72 20.24
C LEU A 341 -9.87 15.09 18.77
N TYR A 342 -9.71 14.09 17.90
CA TYR A 342 -9.49 14.30 16.48
C TYR A 342 -10.67 15.03 15.83
N GLU A 343 -11.90 14.66 16.15
CA GLU A 343 -13.10 15.32 15.65
C GLU A 343 -13.10 16.82 15.97
N LYS A 344 -12.70 17.19 17.19
CA LYS A 344 -12.56 18.61 17.61
C LYS A 344 -11.43 19.31 16.85
N LEU A 345 -10.27 18.66 16.71
CA LEU A 345 -9.11 19.23 16.01
C LEU A 345 -9.36 19.41 14.51
N ALA A 346 -10.05 18.46 13.88
CA ALA A 346 -10.35 18.45 12.45
C ALA A 346 -11.49 19.41 12.07
N SER A 347 -12.39 19.74 13.00
CA SER A 347 -13.53 20.66 12.78
C SER A 347 -13.22 22.12 13.13
N SER A 348 -12.26 22.38 14.04
CA SER A 348 -11.95 23.76 14.43
C SER A 348 -11.15 24.48 13.35
N ALA A 349 -11.73 25.55 12.77
CA ALA A 349 -11.12 26.31 11.68
C ALA A 349 -9.77 26.96 12.08
N HIS A 350 -9.59 27.34 13.34
CA HIS A 350 -8.33 27.79 13.95
C HIS A 350 -8.57 27.82 15.48
N SER A 351 -8.41 26.71 16.19
CA SER A 351 -8.31 26.78 17.66
C SER A 351 -6.87 27.10 18.04
N LEU A 352 -6.68 27.93 19.08
CA LEU A 352 -5.40 28.27 19.71
C LEU A 352 -4.75 26.99 20.29
N TYR A 353 -4.23 26.21 19.37
CA TYR A 353 -3.55 24.96 19.63
C TYR A 353 -2.21 25.29 20.28
N HIS A 354 -1.98 24.74 21.46
CA HIS A 354 -0.70 24.86 22.16
C HIS A 354 0.07 23.58 21.89
N GLY A 355 0.54 23.43 20.65
CA GLY A 355 1.42 22.31 20.30
C GLY A 355 2.69 22.37 21.10
N GLY A 356 3.02 21.27 21.78
CA GLY A 356 4.38 21.11 22.30
C GLY A 356 5.39 21.00 21.16
N ASP A 357 6.67 21.19 21.50
CA ASP A 357 7.84 21.21 20.59
C ASP A 357 7.87 20.06 19.55
N GLU A 358 7.26 18.91 19.85
CA GLU A 358 7.22 17.76 18.95
C GLU A 358 6.37 17.99 17.69
N HIS A 359 5.23 18.66 17.79
CA HIS A 359 4.44 18.97 16.58
C HIS A 359 5.13 20.03 15.72
N ALA A 360 5.85 20.96 16.35
CA ALA A 360 6.69 21.92 15.65
C ALA A 360 7.81 21.23 14.87
N ALA A 361 8.50 20.27 15.51
CA ALA A 361 9.54 19.48 14.86
C ALA A 361 8.99 18.65 13.70
N LEU A 362 7.86 17.96 13.87
CA LEU A 362 7.24 17.18 12.80
C LEU A 362 6.79 18.07 11.63
N ALA A 363 6.22 19.24 11.90
CA ALA A 363 5.82 20.17 10.86
C ALA A 363 7.02 20.70 10.08
N ASP A 364 8.09 21.11 10.78
CA ASP A 364 9.35 21.58 10.18
C ASP A 364 10.01 20.51 9.30
N MET A 365 10.01 19.24 9.72
CA MET A 365 10.49 18.12 8.89
C MET A 365 9.71 17.99 7.58
N VAL A 366 8.38 18.08 7.66
CA VAL A 366 7.48 17.95 6.49
C VAL A 366 7.66 19.14 5.55
N ASP A 367 7.68 20.36 6.09
CA ASP A 367 7.77 21.59 5.29
C ASP A 367 9.14 21.68 4.59
N LYS A 368 10.25 21.38 5.28
CA LYS A 368 11.59 21.32 4.66
C LYS A 368 11.70 20.26 3.57
N HIS A 369 11.08 19.10 3.77
CA HIS A 369 11.06 18.05 2.75
C HIS A 369 10.27 18.49 1.52
N ALA A 370 9.07 19.05 1.71
CA ALA A 370 8.26 19.57 0.62
C ALA A 370 8.97 20.69 -0.17
N GLU A 371 9.66 21.60 0.52
CA GLU A 371 10.48 22.64 -0.13
C GLU A 371 11.62 22.06 -0.97
N ARG A 372 12.19 20.94 -0.52
CA ARG A 372 13.24 20.22 -1.26
C ARG A 372 12.66 19.55 -2.51
N GLU A 373 11.54 18.84 -2.38
CA GLU A 373 10.83 18.23 -3.52
C GLU A 373 10.48 19.29 -4.57
N LYS A 374 9.94 20.44 -4.13
CA LYS A 374 9.63 21.57 -5.02
C LYS A 374 10.85 22.10 -5.76
N ARG A 375 12.00 22.18 -5.09
CA ARG A 375 13.25 22.62 -5.72
C ARG A 375 13.80 21.61 -6.72
N GLU A 376 13.65 20.33 -6.43
CA GLU A 376 14.09 19.23 -7.31
C GLU A 376 13.09 18.95 -8.45
N GLY A 377 11.87 19.50 -8.36
CA GLY A 377 10.82 19.34 -9.37
C GLY A 377 10.20 17.95 -9.40
N ALA A 378 10.42 17.13 -8.38
CA ALA A 378 9.94 15.75 -8.30
C ALA A 378 9.80 15.29 -6.84
N GLU A 379 9.01 14.24 -6.61
CA GLU A 379 8.94 13.59 -5.30
C GLU A 379 10.27 12.92 -4.93
N ILE A 380 10.72 13.15 -3.70
CA ILE A 380 11.91 12.49 -3.16
C ILE A 380 11.42 11.26 -2.40
N LYS A 381 11.88 10.08 -2.80
CA LYS A 381 11.46 8.79 -2.21
C LYS A 381 12.61 8.14 -1.43
N PRO A 382 12.93 8.55 -0.19
CA PRO A 382 14.08 8.03 0.55
C PRO A 382 14.08 6.52 0.75
N ALA A 383 12.90 5.91 0.83
CA ALA A 383 12.79 4.47 1.01
C ALA A 383 12.97 3.66 -0.29
N ALA A 384 12.95 4.31 -1.45
CA ALA A 384 13.18 3.62 -2.72
C ALA A 384 14.60 3.06 -2.74
N ALA A 385 14.74 1.77 -3.04
CA ALA A 385 16.04 1.16 -3.25
C ALA A 385 16.57 1.51 -4.63
N ASN A 386 17.88 1.65 -4.77
CA ASN A 386 18.52 1.81 -6.08
C ASN A 386 18.41 0.49 -6.86
N GLN A 387 17.42 0.40 -7.75
CA GLN A 387 17.34 -0.63 -8.78
C GLN A 387 18.08 -0.16 -10.03
N CYS A 388 18.79 -1.06 -10.71
CA CYS A 388 19.29 -0.79 -12.05
C CYS A 388 18.09 -0.50 -12.95
N ARG A 389 18.08 0.67 -13.61
CA ARG A 389 16.98 1.12 -14.48
C ARG A 389 17.29 0.76 -15.92
N SER A 390 16.34 0.14 -16.62
CA SER A 390 16.40 -0.13 -18.04
C SER A 390 16.25 1.16 -18.85
N ASN A 391 16.77 1.18 -20.09
CA ASN A 391 16.56 2.30 -21.00
C ASN A 391 15.06 2.54 -21.29
N GLY A 392 14.25 1.48 -21.28
CA GLY A 392 12.80 1.57 -21.42
C GLY A 392 12.18 2.31 -20.24
N TYR A 393 12.56 1.95 -19.01
CA TYR A 393 12.13 2.64 -17.80
C TYR A 393 12.51 4.12 -17.84
N ALA A 394 13.76 4.46 -18.13
CA ALA A 394 14.22 5.86 -18.17
C ALA A 394 13.43 6.70 -19.19
N LYS A 395 13.08 6.12 -20.33
CA LYS A 395 12.27 6.80 -21.35
C LYS A 395 10.81 6.97 -20.90
N ALA A 396 10.23 5.95 -20.25
CA ALA A 396 8.88 6.06 -19.68
C ALA A 396 8.83 7.12 -18.58
N GLU A 397 9.80 7.13 -17.67
CA GLU A 397 9.94 8.13 -16.61
C GLU A 397 10.07 9.55 -17.20
N GLY A 398 10.87 9.72 -18.27
CA GLY A 398 10.96 11.01 -18.97
C GLY A 398 9.63 11.50 -19.57
N ILE A 399 8.77 10.60 -20.07
CA ILE A 399 7.42 10.96 -20.52
C ILE A 399 6.56 11.39 -19.32
N CYS A 400 6.61 10.64 -18.21
CA CYS A 400 5.86 10.96 -17.00
C CYS A 400 6.23 12.35 -16.49
N MET A 401 7.53 12.64 -16.35
CA MET A 401 8.04 13.95 -15.93
C MET A 401 7.65 15.07 -16.91
N ALA A 402 7.67 14.83 -18.22
CA ALA A 402 7.26 15.84 -19.19
C ALA A 402 5.76 16.16 -19.12
N LEU A 403 4.93 15.19 -18.74
CA LEU A 403 3.50 15.39 -18.49
C LEU A 403 3.24 16.15 -17.16
N GLU A 404 4.16 16.10 -16.20
CA GLU A 404 4.07 16.80 -14.90
C GLU A 404 4.31 18.30 -14.99
N GLY A 405 5.01 18.79 -16.01
CA GLY A 405 5.31 20.22 -16.24
C GLY A 405 4.10 21.14 -16.44
N LEU A 406 2.89 20.66 -16.11
CA LEU A 406 1.60 21.32 -16.24
C LEU A 406 0.86 21.59 -14.91
N ASP A 407 1.25 21.02 -13.74
CA ASP A 407 0.73 21.43 -12.41
C ASP A 407 1.46 20.75 -11.20
N ASP A 408 1.63 21.50 -10.10
CA ASP A 408 2.53 21.35 -8.94
C ASP A 408 2.11 20.25 -7.91
N SER A 409 1.32 19.22 -8.27
CA SER A 409 0.50 18.52 -7.25
C SER A 409 0.59 16.98 -7.10
N GLY A 410 1.46 16.27 -7.84
CA GLY A 410 1.84 14.85 -7.62
C GLY A 410 0.74 13.79 -7.87
N ASP A 411 -0.50 14.05 -7.46
CA ASP A 411 -1.70 13.28 -7.82
C ASP A 411 -2.03 13.33 -9.32
N LEU A 412 -1.40 14.26 -10.06
CA LEU A 412 -1.60 14.43 -11.50
C LEU A 412 -0.75 13.49 -12.36
N GLU A 413 0.37 12.93 -11.88
CA GLU A 413 1.28 12.11 -12.72
C GLU A 413 0.53 10.89 -13.29
N CYS A 414 -0.06 10.08 -12.40
CA CYS A 414 -0.85 8.90 -12.81
C CYS A 414 -2.07 9.29 -13.65
N LYS A 415 -2.66 10.47 -13.41
CA LYS A 415 -3.83 10.96 -14.16
C LYS A 415 -3.45 11.42 -15.57
N ALA A 416 -2.30 12.07 -15.73
CA ALA A 416 -1.80 12.50 -17.03
C ALA A 416 -1.43 11.30 -17.91
N ILE A 417 -0.79 10.28 -17.32
CA ILE A 417 -0.54 9.01 -18.01
C ILE A 417 -1.86 8.34 -18.39
N ALA A 418 -2.82 8.22 -17.47
CA ALA A 418 -4.12 7.63 -17.79
C ALA A 418 -4.88 8.42 -18.89
N ALA A 419 -4.77 9.74 -18.89
CA ALA A 419 -5.33 10.58 -19.95
C ALA A 419 -4.63 10.34 -21.30
N LEU A 420 -3.30 10.19 -21.30
CA LEU A 420 -2.53 9.82 -22.49
C LEU A 420 -2.92 8.43 -22.98
N GLU A 421 -3.02 7.43 -22.10
CA GLU A 421 -3.50 6.08 -22.42
C GLU A 421 -4.88 6.11 -23.07
N ARG A 422 -5.81 6.91 -22.55
CA ARG A 422 -7.14 7.07 -23.15
C ARG A 422 -7.06 7.52 -24.60
N ARG A 423 -6.31 8.59 -24.88
CA ARG A 423 -6.18 9.17 -26.23
C ARG A 423 -5.37 8.29 -27.17
N ALA A 424 -4.28 7.71 -26.67
CA ALA A 424 -3.35 6.91 -27.44
C ALA A 424 -3.88 5.51 -27.73
N ILE A 425 -4.64 4.92 -26.81
CA ILE A 425 -5.05 3.52 -26.83
C ILE A 425 -6.56 3.41 -27.00
N PHE A 426 -7.35 3.67 -25.97
CA PHE A 426 -8.78 3.34 -25.97
C PHE A 426 -9.58 4.06 -27.07
N ASN A 427 -9.16 5.27 -27.45
CA ASN A 427 -9.77 6.03 -28.55
C ASN A 427 -9.26 5.60 -29.94
N LYS A 428 -8.40 4.59 -30.08
CA LYS A 428 -7.77 4.19 -31.35
C LYS A 428 -7.76 2.68 -31.58
N THR A 429 -8.50 1.93 -30.79
CA THR A 429 -8.47 0.47 -30.76
C THR A 429 -9.87 -0.09 -30.93
N TRP A 430 -9.96 -1.27 -31.53
CA TRP A 430 -11.17 -2.09 -31.46
C TRP A 430 -11.26 -2.77 -30.09
N ILE A 431 -12.43 -2.66 -29.45
CA ILE A 431 -12.71 -3.27 -28.15
C ILE A 431 -13.70 -4.40 -28.37
N TYR A 432 -13.30 -5.62 -28.01
CA TYR A 432 -14.21 -6.77 -27.97
C TYR A 432 -15.28 -6.54 -26.91
N LEU A 433 -16.55 -6.69 -27.26
CA LEU A 433 -17.67 -6.39 -26.37
C LEU A 433 -18.39 -7.64 -25.86
N GLY A 434 -18.45 -8.71 -26.65
CA GLY A 434 -19.10 -9.95 -26.27
C GLY A 434 -19.55 -10.79 -27.46
N VAL A 435 -20.13 -11.95 -27.16
CA VAL A 435 -20.81 -12.79 -28.14
C VAL A 435 -22.20 -12.22 -28.43
N VAL A 436 -22.67 -12.32 -29.67
CA VAL A 436 -23.98 -11.81 -30.12
C VAL A 436 -25.17 -12.27 -29.27
N THR A 437 -25.07 -13.46 -28.65
CA THR A 437 -26.08 -14.04 -27.75
C THR A 437 -26.24 -13.29 -26.42
N ARG A 438 -25.37 -12.31 -26.15
CA ARG A 438 -25.49 -11.40 -25.00
C ARG A 438 -26.71 -10.50 -25.10
N TRP A 439 -27.10 -10.11 -26.30
CA TRP A 439 -28.16 -9.13 -26.52
C TRP A 439 -29.44 -9.83 -27.00
N PRO A 440 -30.56 -9.64 -26.28
CA PRO A 440 -31.84 -10.22 -26.65
C PRO A 440 -32.38 -9.59 -27.96
N ALA A 441 -33.17 -10.35 -28.71
CA ALA A 441 -33.75 -9.94 -30.00
C ALA A 441 -35.09 -9.19 -29.85
N ASP A 442 -35.25 -8.44 -28.76
CA ASP A 442 -36.49 -7.74 -28.39
C ASP A 442 -36.47 -6.25 -28.75
N GLY A 443 -35.36 -5.75 -29.30
CA GLY A 443 -35.17 -4.34 -29.61
C GLY A 443 -34.88 -3.48 -28.38
N GLU A 444 -34.67 -4.06 -27.20
CA GLU A 444 -34.37 -3.31 -25.98
C GLU A 444 -32.92 -2.77 -25.97
N ASP A 445 -32.77 -1.58 -25.37
CA ASP A 445 -31.49 -0.93 -25.21
C ASP A 445 -30.70 -1.50 -24.04
N CYS A 446 -29.53 -2.06 -24.35
CA CYS A 446 -28.54 -2.45 -23.35
C CYS A 446 -27.55 -1.30 -23.11
N PHE A 447 -27.77 -0.54 -22.03
CA PHE A 447 -26.92 0.60 -21.66
C PHE A 447 -25.61 0.18 -20.99
N TYR A 448 -24.51 0.74 -21.47
CA TYR A 448 -23.19 0.65 -20.86
C TYR A 448 -22.84 2.01 -20.26
N ASP A 449 -22.83 2.10 -18.92
CA ASP A 449 -22.21 3.20 -18.19
C ASP A 449 -20.99 2.66 -17.45
N LEU A 450 -19.81 2.95 -18.01
CA LEU A 450 -18.52 2.49 -17.53
C LEU A 450 -17.59 3.69 -17.34
N GLU A 451 -18.11 4.69 -16.61
CA GLU A 451 -17.45 5.96 -16.30
C GLU A 451 -17.12 6.76 -17.57
N GLN A 452 -15.91 6.61 -18.08
CA GLN A 452 -15.40 7.30 -19.26
C GLN A 452 -15.99 6.78 -20.57
N PHE A 453 -16.70 5.66 -20.54
CA PHE A 453 -17.23 4.97 -21.72
C PHE A 453 -18.75 4.79 -21.56
N LYS A 454 -19.50 5.51 -22.38
CA LYS A 454 -20.97 5.47 -22.38
C LYS A 454 -21.51 5.22 -23.78
N PHE A 455 -22.25 4.13 -23.93
CA PHE A 455 -22.84 3.72 -25.20
C PHE A 455 -24.00 2.76 -24.96
N THR A 456 -24.81 2.56 -26.00
CA THR A 456 -25.97 1.67 -26.00
C THR A 456 -25.79 0.62 -27.08
N VAL A 457 -26.16 -0.62 -26.79
CA VAL A 457 -26.24 -1.68 -27.80
C VAL A 457 -27.68 -2.13 -27.91
N ARG A 458 -28.16 -2.26 -29.14
CA ARG A 458 -29.51 -2.75 -29.44
C ARG A 458 -29.43 -3.84 -30.48
N ARG A 459 -30.22 -4.91 -30.34
CA ARG A 459 -30.42 -5.89 -31.40
C ARG A 459 -31.83 -5.73 -31.95
N GLU A 460 -31.93 -5.31 -33.21
CA GLU A 460 -33.19 -4.88 -33.81
C GLU A 460 -34.10 -6.02 -34.30
N SER A 461 -33.58 -7.25 -34.41
CA SER A 461 -34.30 -8.39 -34.96
C SER A 461 -33.73 -9.74 -34.49
N GLU A 462 -34.41 -10.82 -34.87
CA GLU A 462 -33.92 -12.19 -34.66
C GLU A 462 -32.62 -12.49 -35.44
N ASP A 463 -32.29 -11.76 -36.50
CA ASP A 463 -30.95 -11.84 -37.09
C ASP A 463 -29.96 -11.14 -36.15
N TRP A 464 -29.01 -11.88 -35.58
CA TRP A 464 -27.99 -11.32 -34.71
C TRP A 464 -27.10 -10.28 -35.42
N LYS A 465 -27.08 -10.25 -36.76
CA LYS A 465 -26.39 -9.21 -37.54
C LYS A 465 -27.05 -7.85 -37.44
N SER A 466 -28.28 -7.77 -36.92
CA SER A 466 -28.97 -6.50 -36.69
C SER A 466 -28.57 -5.82 -35.38
N ILE A 467 -27.46 -6.21 -34.76
CA ILE A 467 -26.90 -5.50 -33.61
C ILE A 467 -26.37 -4.16 -34.08
N GLN A 468 -26.82 -3.09 -33.43
CA GLN A 468 -26.38 -1.72 -33.63
C GLN A 468 -25.82 -1.17 -32.32
N VAL A 469 -24.88 -0.24 -32.43
CA VAL A 469 -24.24 0.41 -31.29
C VAL A 469 -24.36 1.92 -31.45
N PHE A 470 -24.72 2.62 -30.38
CA PHE A 470 -24.96 4.05 -30.38
C PHE A 470 -24.20 4.73 -29.25
N THR A 471 -23.69 5.94 -29.47
CA THR A 471 -23.20 6.84 -28.42
C THR A 471 -24.36 7.34 -27.55
N SER A 472 -24.06 7.97 -26.42
CA SER A 472 -25.09 8.51 -25.52
C SER A 472 -25.97 9.61 -26.13
N ASP A 473 -25.54 10.26 -27.21
CA ASP A 473 -26.32 11.24 -27.95
C ASP A 473 -27.17 10.62 -29.08
N GLY A 474 -27.12 9.29 -29.25
CA GLY A 474 -27.87 8.55 -30.27
C GLY A 474 -27.15 8.40 -31.61
N THR A 475 -25.90 8.87 -31.75
CA THR A 475 -25.11 8.68 -32.97
C THR A 475 -24.67 7.23 -33.12
N GLN A 476 -24.79 6.66 -34.32
CA GLN A 476 -24.35 5.28 -34.58
C GLN A 476 -22.82 5.18 -34.49
N MET A 477 -22.33 4.22 -33.70
CA MET A 477 -20.92 3.92 -33.55
C MET A 477 -20.45 2.88 -34.55
N ARG A 478 -19.19 3.00 -34.99
CA ARG A 478 -18.51 1.94 -35.74
C ARG A 478 -18.41 0.69 -34.88
N HIS A 479 -18.92 -0.40 -35.42
CA HIS A 479 -18.88 -1.73 -34.82
C HIS A 479 -18.62 -2.77 -35.91
N HIS A 480 -18.13 -3.94 -35.50
CA HIS A 480 -17.89 -5.07 -36.39
C HIS A 480 -18.43 -6.33 -35.74
N ILE A 481 -19.18 -7.13 -36.51
CA ILE A 481 -19.65 -8.44 -36.07
C ILE A 481 -18.98 -9.48 -36.95
N THR A 482 -18.13 -10.30 -36.31
CA THR A 482 -17.40 -11.36 -37.00
C THR A 482 -18.34 -12.44 -37.52
N ARG A 483 -17.88 -13.24 -38.48
CA ARG A 483 -18.68 -14.35 -39.05
C ARG A 483 -19.13 -15.37 -38.01
N THR A 484 -18.41 -15.50 -36.91
CA THR A 484 -18.65 -16.47 -35.84
C THR A 484 -19.45 -15.89 -34.66
N GLY A 485 -19.87 -14.61 -34.73
CA GLY A 485 -20.76 -14.01 -33.74
C GLY A 485 -20.06 -13.31 -32.57
N LEU A 486 -18.85 -12.79 -32.76
CA LEU A 486 -18.20 -11.85 -31.84
C LEU A 486 -18.46 -10.40 -32.26
N VAL A 487 -18.77 -9.52 -31.29
CA VAL A 487 -19.04 -8.09 -31.51
C VAL A 487 -17.86 -7.25 -31.01
N PHE A 488 -17.39 -6.33 -31.84
CA PHE A 488 -16.34 -5.36 -31.53
C PHE A 488 -16.84 -3.94 -31.79
N ILE A 489 -16.35 -2.98 -31.01
CA ILE A 489 -16.68 -1.56 -31.16
C ILE A 489 -15.42 -0.71 -31.24
N THR A 490 -15.51 0.49 -31.80
CA THR A 490 -14.47 1.52 -31.65
C THR A 490 -15.08 2.88 -31.35
N PHE A 491 -14.36 3.68 -30.56
CA PHE A 491 -14.73 5.05 -30.20
C PHE A 491 -14.21 6.11 -31.18
N SER A 492 -13.51 5.72 -32.25
CA SER A 492 -12.97 6.67 -33.21
C SER A 492 -13.06 6.20 -34.64
N ASP A 493 -13.48 7.13 -35.50
CA ASP A 493 -13.46 7.00 -36.95
C ASP A 493 -12.05 6.89 -37.52
N SER A 494 -11.03 7.31 -36.77
CA SER A 494 -9.62 7.16 -37.17
C SER A 494 -9.06 5.75 -36.98
N THR A 495 -9.82 4.84 -36.35
CA THR A 495 -9.39 3.45 -36.16
C THR A 495 -9.34 2.73 -37.51
N PRO A 496 -8.27 2.00 -37.84
CA PRO A 496 -8.20 1.19 -39.06
C PRO A 496 -9.38 0.23 -39.19
N GLU A 497 -9.65 -0.20 -40.42
CA GLU A 497 -10.68 -1.21 -40.68
C GLU A 497 -10.41 -2.51 -39.92
N PHE A 498 -11.46 -3.22 -39.53
CA PHE A 498 -11.35 -4.35 -38.60
C PHE A 498 -10.34 -5.41 -39.04
N ASN A 499 -10.36 -5.80 -40.32
CA ASN A 499 -9.45 -6.81 -40.86
C ASN A 499 -8.00 -6.32 -41.04
N GLU A 500 -7.80 -5.00 -41.18
CA GLU A 500 -6.47 -4.39 -41.17
C GLU A 500 -5.91 -4.37 -39.74
N TYR A 501 -6.78 -4.11 -38.76
CA TYR A 501 -6.42 -4.08 -37.34
C TYR A 501 -6.18 -5.48 -36.77
N PHE A 502 -7.01 -6.46 -37.11
CA PHE A 502 -6.91 -7.84 -36.67
C PHE A 502 -6.65 -8.79 -37.85
N PRO A 503 -5.43 -8.75 -38.44
CA PRO A 503 -5.10 -9.67 -39.52
C PRO A 503 -5.22 -11.11 -39.01
N SER A 504 -5.81 -11.98 -39.84
CA SER A 504 -6.00 -13.42 -39.57
C SER A 504 -6.89 -13.81 -38.39
N LEU A 505 -7.52 -12.85 -37.69
CA LEU A 505 -8.39 -13.18 -36.55
C LEU A 505 -9.64 -13.98 -36.99
N GLU A 506 -10.30 -13.58 -38.08
CA GLU A 506 -11.45 -14.31 -38.65
C GLU A 506 -11.12 -15.77 -38.98
N GLU A 507 -9.92 -16.03 -39.53
CA GLU A 507 -9.46 -17.39 -39.83
C GLU A 507 -9.27 -18.19 -38.54
N LEU A 508 -8.62 -17.60 -37.54
CA LEU A 508 -8.38 -18.27 -36.25
C LEU A 508 -9.69 -18.68 -35.57
N ILE A 509 -10.64 -17.75 -35.49
CA ILE A 509 -11.88 -17.98 -34.75
C ILE A 509 -12.90 -18.80 -35.55
N SER A 510 -12.72 -19.00 -36.86
CA SER A 510 -13.62 -19.77 -37.72
C SER A 510 -13.89 -21.20 -37.27
N THR A 511 -13.04 -21.74 -36.40
CA THR A 511 -13.16 -23.08 -35.81
C THR A 511 -14.23 -23.19 -34.72
N VAL A 512 -14.79 -22.07 -34.25
CA VAL A 512 -15.80 -22.05 -33.18
C VAL A 512 -17.02 -21.24 -33.61
N ASP A 513 -18.19 -21.86 -33.50
CA ASP A 513 -19.46 -21.13 -33.58
C ASP A 513 -19.84 -20.58 -32.20
N PHE A 514 -19.56 -19.29 -31.96
CA PHE A 514 -19.91 -18.65 -30.69
C PHE A 514 -21.41 -18.43 -30.54
N THR A 515 -22.17 -18.41 -31.64
CA THR A 515 -23.63 -18.24 -31.60
C THR A 515 -24.33 -19.42 -30.90
N ALA A 516 -23.67 -20.58 -30.86
CA ALA A 516 -24.11 -21.77 -30.15
C ALA A 516 -24.00 -21.68 -28.61
N PHE A 517 -23.47 -20.58 -28.05
CA PHE A 517 -23.30 -20.38 -26.62
C PHE A 517 -24.23 -19.26 -26.13
N PRO A 518 -25.39 -19.60 -25.55
CA PRO A 518 -26.28 -18.61 -24.97
C PRO A 518 -25.64 -17.88 -23.79
N PHE A 519 -25.93 -16.59 -23.66
CA PHE A 519 -25.58 -15.81 -22.48
C PHE A 519 -26.28 -16.34 -21.24
N ARG A 520 -25.57 -16.32 -20.10
CA ARG A 520 -26.09 -16.82 -18.82
C ARG A 520 -26.10 -15.76 -17.75
N THR A 521 -24.99 -15.06 -17.57
CA THR A 521 -24.88 -14.03 -16.55
C THR A 521 -23.68 -13.12 -16.79
N SER A 522 -23.70 -11.95 -16.16
CA SER A 522 -22.60 -10.99 -16.15
C SER A 522 -22.34 -10.51 -14.73
N LEU A 523 -21.08 -10.17 -14.45
CA LEU A 523 -20.65 -9.65 -13.16
C LEU A 523 -19.82 -8.40 -13.37
N LYS A 524 -19.94 -7.46 -12.43
CA LYS A 524 -19.09 -6.28 -12.36
C LYS A 524 -18.40 -6.23 -11.00
N TYR A 525 -17.09 -6.02 -11.03
CA TYR A 525 -16.27 -5.80 -9.83
C TYR A 525 -15.51 -4.49 -9.99
N THR A 526 -15.22 -3.85 -8.87
CA THR A 526 -14.24 -2.77 -8.81
C THR A 526 -12.96 -3.33 -8.24
N GLY A 527 -11.86 -3.24 -9.00
CA GLY A 527 -10.51 -3.56 -8.55
C GLY A 527 -9.76 -2.30 -8.16
N GLN A 528 -9.06 -2.33 -7.02
CA GLN A 528 -8.21 -1.23 -6.54
C GLN A 528 -6.81 -1.32 -7.16
N TYR A 529 -6.77 -1.41 -8.49
CA TYR A 529 -5.56 -1.46 -9.29
C TYR A 529 -5.76 -0.86 -10.68
N ASN A 530 -4.64 -0.52 -11.31
CA ASN A 530 -4.62 -0.03 -12.68
C ASN A 530 -5.00 -1.16 -13.65
N TRP A 531 -5.69 -0.85 -14.74
CA TRP A 531 -6.21 -1.83 -15.69
C TRP A 531 -5.12 -2.77 -16.23
N LYS A 532 -3.90 -2.25 -16.40
CA LYS A 532 -2.73 -3.01 -16.88
C LYS A 532 -2.34 -4.15 -15.94
N THR A 533 -2.53 -4.00 -14.63
CA THR A 533 -2.13 -5.01 -13.63
C THR A 533 -2.82 -6.36 -13.85
N LEU A 534 -4.11 -6.35 -14.21
CA LEU A 534 -4.85 -7.59 -14.52
C LEU A 534 -4.45 -8.15 -15.89
N ILE A 535 -4.24 -7.27 -16.87
CA ILE A 535 -3.80 -7.70 -18.21
C ILE A 535 -2.40 -8.35 -18.13
N ASP A 536 -1.48 -7.80 -17.34
CA ASP A 536 -0.18 -8.41 -17.10
C ASP A 536 -0.32 -9.82 -16.49
N GLY A 537 -1.30 -10.06 -15.62
CA GLY A 537 -1.57 -11.38 -15.06
C GLY A 537 -2.11 -12.36 -16.10
N PHE A 538 -3.06 -11.93 -16.93
CA PHE A 538 -3.62 -12.76 -17.99
C PHE A 538 -2.61 -13.10 -19.11
N GLN A 539 -1.66 -12.20 -19.35
CA GLN A 539 -0.68 -12.32 -20.42
C GLN A 539 0.42 -13.40 -20.18
N GLU A 540 0.29 -14.21 -19.12
CA GLU A 540 1.17 -15.32 -18.77
C GLU A 540 0.46 -16.40 -17.94
N CYS A 541 1.09 -17.55 -17.74
CA CYS A 541 0.60 -18.60 -16.82
C CYS A 541 1.73 -19.15 -15.95
N LEU A 542 2.79 -18.35 -15.75
CA LEU A 542 3.87 -18.62 -14.82
C LEU A 542 3.33 -18.64 -13.38
N HIS A 543 2.36 -17.79 -13.04
CA HIS A 543 1.75 -17.78 -11.72
C HIS A 543 0.76 -18.93 -11.47
N CYS A 544 0.19 -19.53 -12.52
CA CYS A 544 -0.90 -20.51 -12.41
C CYS A 544 -0.59 -21.64 -11.42
N SER A 545 0.63 -22.18 -11.48
CA SER A 545 1.08 -23.28 -10.60
C SER A 545 1.09 -22.92 -9.11
N PHE A 546 1.13 -21.63 -8.79
CA PHE A 546 1.24 -21.12 -7.42
C PHE A 546 -0.06 -20.50 -6.92
N ALA A 547 -0.83 -19.87 -7.82
CA ALA A 547 -2.00 -19.09 -7.46
C ALA A 547 -3.34 -19.73 -7.84
N HIS A 548 -3.38 -20.69 -8.79
CA HIS A 548 -4.62 -21.33 -9.25
C HIS A 548 -4.57 -22.87 -9.12
N PRO A 549 -4.72 -23.43 -7.90
CA PRO A 549 -4.65 -24.87 -7.69
C PRO A 549 -5.77 -25.66 -8.38
N SER A 550 -6.95 -25.08 -8.57
CA SER A 550 -8.07 -25.73 -9.28
C SER A 550 -7.85 -25.72 -10.79
N PHE A 551 -7.42 -24.58 -11.34
CA PHE A 551 -7.12 -24.43 -12.76
C PHE A 551 -5.96 -25.33 -13.20
N SER A 552 -4.85 -25.32 -12.44
CA SER A 552 -3.64 -26.07 -12.78
C SER A 552 -3.81 -27.60 -12.74
N LYS A 553 -4.90 -28.10 -12.14
CA LYS A 553 -5.28 -29.52 -12.18
C LYS A 553 -5.95 -29.90 -13.50
N VAL A 554 -6.54 -28.94 -14.19
CA VAL A 554 -7.30 -29.17 -15.43
C VAL A 554 -6.45 -28.78 -16.65
N TYR A 555 -5.75 -27.65 -16.56
CA TYR A 555 -4.89 -27.12 -17.62
C TYR A 555 -3.45 -27.10 -17.12
N ALA A 556 -2.59 -27.92 -17.73
CA ALA A 556 -1.21 -28.08 -17.26
C ALA A 556 -0.37 -26.82 -17.58
N PRO A 557 0.10 -26.05 -16.58
CA PRO A 557 0.86 -24.82 -16.83
C PRO A 557 2.19 -25.07 -17.56
N THR A 558 2.72 -26.29 -17.49
CA THR A 558 3.93 -26.71 -18.21
C THR A 558 3.78 -26.69 -19.73
N THR A 559 2.56 -26.89 -20.23
CA THR A 559 2.23 -26.94 -21.67
C THR A 559 1.81 -25.58 -22.22
N TYR A 560 1.58 -24.61 -21.33
CA TYR A 560 1.07 -23.28 -21.68
C TYR A 560 2.01 -22.51 -22.60
N LYS A 561 1.46 -21.94 -23.66
CA LYS A 561 2.18 -21.10 -24.63
C LYS A 561 1.35 -19.87 -24.99
N VAL A 562 2.05 -18.77 -25.25
CA VAL A 562 1.46 -17.53 -25.77
C VAL A 562 2.05 -17.25 -27.14
N LEU A 563 1.17 -17.11 -28.13
CA LEU A 563 1.49 -16.67 -29.48
C LEU A 563 0.92 -15.28 -29.67
N ASN A 564 1.80 -14.31 -29.88
CA ASN A 564 1.42 -12.91 -30.00
C ASN A 564 1.26 -12.53 -31.47
N GLU A 565 0.10 -12.00 -31.81
CA GLU A 565 -0.14 -11.23 -33.03
C GLU A 565 -0.10 -9.74 -32.71
N LYS A 566 -0.14 -8.87 -33.72
CA LYS A 566 0.05 -7.42 -33.53
C LYS A 566 -0.93 -6.77 -32.53
N HIS A 567 -2.17 -7.23 -32.49
CA HIS A 567 -3.26 -6.63 -31.73
C HIS A 567 -4.03 -7.63 -30.86
N PHE A 568 -3.66 -8.90 -30.88
CA PHE A 568 -4.27 -9.93 -30.05
C PHE A 568 -3.25 -11.02 -29.74
N SER A 569 -3.48 -11.78 -28.67
CA SER A 569 -2.63 -12.91 -28.31
C SER A 569 -3.48 -14.17 -28.17
N ARG A 570 -2.95 -15.29 -28.67
CA ARG A 570 -3.52 -16.62 -28.49
C ARG A 570 -2.73 -17.37 -27.44
N HIS A 571 -3.44 -17.82 -26.43
CA HIS A 571 -2.94 -18.64 -25.36
C HIS A 571 -3.57 -20.03 -25.50
N PHE A 572 -2.77 -21.06 -25.27
CA PHE A 572 -3.28 -22.42 -25.25
C PHE A 572 -2.53 -23.28 -24.23
N ALA A 573 -3.26 -24.23 -23.66
CA ALA A 573 -2.76 -25.22 -22.71
C ALA A 573 -3.38 -26.57 -23.04
N GLU A 574 -2.62 -27.65 -22.84
CA GLU A 574 -3.17 -29.00 -22.91
C GLU A 574 -4.10 -29.22 -21.72
N ALA A 575 -5.32 -29.68 -22.00
CA ALA A 575 -6.30 -30.06 -20.99
C ALA A 575 -6.12 -31.55 -20.63
N ASP A 576 -6.16 -31.89 -19.34
CA ASP A 576 -5.97 -33.25 -18.81
C ASP A 576 -7.23 -34.14 -19.01
N CYS A 577 -7.84 -34.09 -20.19
CA CYS A 577 -8.88 -34.97 -20.71
C CYS A 577 -10.20 -35.13 -19.91
N LYS A 578 -11.27 -34.39 -20.30
CA LYS A 578 -12.70 -34.78 -20.16
C LYS A 578 -13.67 -34.10 -21.16
N HIS A 579 -13.22 -33.13 -21.96
CA HIS A 579 -14.06 -32.44 -22.95
C HIS A 579 -13.49 -32.66 -24.36
N ASP A 580 -14.24 -33.33 -25.23
CA ASP A 580 -13.87 -33.67 -26.62
C ASP A 580 -13.84 -32.45 -27.57
N SER A 581 -13.68 -31.23 -27.07
CA SER A 581 -13.66 -30.02 -27.90
C SER A 581 -12.23 -29.64 -28.27
N PRO A 582 -11.86 -29.57 -29.57
CA PRO A 582 -10.55 -29.10 -30.02
C PRO A 582 -10.22 -27.66 -29.59
N SER A 583 -11.24 -26.89 -29.19
CA SER A 583 -11.12 -25.51 -28.73
C SER A 583 -11.10 -25.35 -27.20
N ASP A 584 -11.18 -26.45 -26.43
CA ASP A 584 -11.02 -26.38 -24.96
C ASP A 584 -9.58 -25.97 -24.63
N GLY A 585 -9.44 -24.96 -23.76
CA GLY A 585 -8.14 -24.36 -23.47
C GLY A 585 -7.68 -23.31 -24.48
N LEU A 586 -8.57 -22.79 -25.33
CA LEU A 586 -8.30 -21.59 -26.14
C LEU A 586 -8.60 -20.33 -25.31
N PHE A 587 -7.57 -19.50 -25.06
CA PHE A 587 -7.74 -18.20 -24.42
C PHE A 587 -7.21 -17.11 -25.35
N LEU A 588 -8.05 -16.11 -25.63
CA LEU A 588 -7.72 -14.99 -26.50
C LEU A 588 -7.69 -13.72 -25.68
N TYR A 589 -6.65 -12.91 -25.91
CA TYR A 589 -6.59 -11.53 -25.47
C TYR A 589 -6.72 -10.63 -26.68
N PHE A 590 -7.62 -9.66 -26.62
CA PHE A 590 -7.78 -8.60 -27.60
C PHE A 590 -7.28 -7.30 -26.98
N PHE A 591 -6.24 -6.72 -27.59
CA PHE A 591 -5.73 -5.42 -27.16
C PHE A 591 -6.82 -4.35 -27.32
N PRO A 592 -7.06 -3.49 -26.31
CA PRO A 592 -6.20 -3.31 -25.14
C PRO A 592 -6.62 -4.08 -23.88
N ASN A 593 -7.88 -4.45 -23.73
CA ASN A 593 -8.44 -4.67 -22.39
C ASN A 593 -9.40 -5.85 -22.25
N SER A 594 -9.50 -6.70 -23.27
CA SER A 594 -10.60 -7.66 -23.39
C SER A 594 -10.10 -9.08 -23.59
N THR A 595 -10.81 -10.08 -23.07
CA THR A 595 -10.47 -11.50 -23.24
C THR A 595 -11.66 -12.35 -23.66
N LEU A 596 -11.37 -13.50 -24.24
CA LEU A 596 -12.34 -14.54 -24.58
C LEU A 596 -11.72 -15.92 -24.30
N ASN A 597 -12.29 -16.64 -23.34
CA ASN A 597 -11.72 -17.87 -22.81
C ASN A 597 -12.72 -19.01 -23.00
N LEU A 598 -12.32 -20.05 -23.73
CA LEU A 598 -13.11 -21.26 -23.96
C LEU A 598 -12.49 -22.35 -23.11
N TYR A 599 -13.13 -22.64 -21.97
CA TYR A 599 -12.56 -23.56 -20.99
C TYR A 599 -13.65 -24.10 -20.05
N GLY A 600 -13.51 -25.35 -19.63
CA GLY A 600 -14.39 -25.96 -18.63
C GLY A 600 -15.83 -26.14 -19.10
N GLY A 601 -16.03 -26.29 -20.41
CA GLY A 601 -17.33 -26.52 -21.05
C GLY A 601 -18.11 -25.25 -21.46
N GLY A 602 -17.61 -24.06 -21.12
CA GLY A 602 -18.26 -22.79 -21.42
C GLY A 602 -17.33 -21.72 -21.99
N ILE A 603 -17.87 -20.51 -22.11
CA ILE A 603 -17.12 -19.31 -22.49
C ILE A 603 -17.17 -18.31 -21.34
N SER A 604 -16.00 -17.81 -20.93
CA SER A 604 -15.90 -16.63 -20.09
C SER A 604 -15.20 -15.52 -20.87
N SER A 605 -15.68 -14.30 -20.75
CA SER A 605 -14.99 -13.11 -21.24
C SER A 605 -14.84 -12.14 -20.10
N PHE A 606 -13.70 -11.45 -19.99
CA PHE A 606 -13.60 -10.29 -19.13
C PHE A 606 -13.05 -9.07 -19.86
N ARG A 607 -13.41 -7.89 -19.34
CA ARG A 607 -12.95 -6.59 -19.80
C ARG A 607 -12.57 -5.72 -18.64
N THR A 608 -11.43 -5.02 -18.75
CA THR A 608 -11.01 -4.01 -17.78
C THR A 608 -11.30 -2.61 -18.31
N TRP A 609 -12.11 -1.86 -17.60
CA TRP A 609 -12.44 -0.47 -17.94
C TRP A 609 -11.71 0.47 -16.98
N PRO A 610 -10.74 1.26 -17.46
CA PRO A 610 -10.09 2.25 -16.61
C PRO A 610 -11.10 3.31 -16.16
N THR A 611 -10.87 3.86 -14.96
CA THR A 611 -11.69 4.94 -14.40
C THR A 611 -10.90 6.25 -14.35
N ASP A 612 -11.55 7.35 -13.94
CA ASP A 612 -10.88 8.64 -13.70
C ASP A 612 -9.84 8.56 -12.57
N ASP A 613 -9.96 7.57 -11.69
CA ASP A 613 -8.91 7.20 -10.76
C ASP A 613 -8.01 6.13 -11.41
N PRO A 614 -6.75 6.45 -11.76
CA PRO A 614 -5.83 5.50 -12.40
C PRO A 614 -5.46 4.30 -11.51
N SER A 615 -5.79 4.36 -10.21
CA SER A 615 -5.62 3.26 -9.26
C SER A 615 -6.87 2.39 -9.10
N LYS A 616 -7.91 2.61 -9.92
CA LYS A 616 -9.18 1.89 -9.90
C LYS A 616 -9.58 1.43 -11.30
N THR A 617 -10.07 0.21 -11.40
CA THR A 617 -10.54 -0.41 -12.65
C THR A 617 -11.88 -1.09 -12.43
N ILE A 618 -12.79 -0.98 -13.39
CA ILE A 618 -14.03 -1.77 -13.42
C ILE A 618 -13.75 -3.03 -14.23
N MET A 619 -13.88 -4.19 -13.60
CA MET A 619 -13.88 -5.47 -14.32
C MET A 619 -15.30 -5.88 -14.67
N GLN A 620 -15.55 -6.21 -15.93
CA GLN A 620 -16.80 -6.80 -16.37
C GLN A 620 -16.54 -8.21 -16.87
N PHE A 621 -17.25 -9.20 -16.33
CA PHE A 621 -17.19 -10.60 -16.75
C PHE A 621 -18.51 -11.02 -17.38
N ASP A 622 -18.45 -11.79 -18.45
CA ASP A 622 -19.59 -12.43 -19.08
C ASP A 622 -19.38 -13.93 -19.18
N TYR A 623 -20.45 -14.68 -18.88
CA TYR A 623 -20.44 -16.14 -18.90
C TYR A 623 -21.50 -16.64 -19.88
N TYR A 624 -21.08 -17.52 -20.77
CA TYR A 624 -21.93 -18.17 -21.76
C TYR A 624 -21.77 -19.68 -21.65
N HIS A 625 -22.88 -20.41 -21.76
CA HIS A 625 -22.89 -21.85 -21.57
C HIS A 625 -24.12 -22.47 -22.24
N LYS A 626 -24.00 -23.67 -22.80
CA LYS A 626 -25.12 -24.37 -23.45
C LYS A 626 -26.21 -24.72 -22.45
N SER A 627 -25.85 -25.28 -21.30
CA SER A 627 -26.76 -25.62 -20.20
C SER A 627 -27.30 -24.39 -19.48
N SER A 628 -28.53 -24.45 -18.97
CA SER A 628 -29.22 -23.33 -18.30
C SER A 628 -28.67 -23.07 -16.89
N VAL A 629 -29.01 -21.91 -16.32
CA VAL A 629 -28.45 -21.46 -15.03
C VAL A 629 -28.87 -22.34 -13.85
N GLU A 630 -29.97 -23.07 -13.96
CA GLU A 630 -30.49 -23.97 -12.93
C GLU A 630 -29.76 -25.32 -12.91
N THR A 631 -29.01 -25.64 -13.97
CA THR A 631 -28.34 -26.94 -14.09
C THR A 631 -27.08 -27.03 -13.23
N GLN A 632 -26.83 -28.20 -12.66
CA GLN A 632 -25.60 -28.47 -11.90
C GLN A 632 -24.33 -28.30 -12.76
N GLU A 633 -24.44 -28.59 -14.06
CA GLU A 633 -23.36 -28.42 -15.03
C GLU A 633 -22.91 -26.95 -15.12
N PHE A 634 -23.85 -26.02 -15.36
CA PHE A 634 -23.53 -24.59 -15.37
C PHE A 634 -23.00 -24.12 -14.01
N GLN A 635 -23.61 -24.55 -12.91
CA GLN A 635 -23.16 -24.14 -11.57
C GLN A 635 -21.71 -24.58 -11.28
N ASN A 636 -21.30 -25.76 -11.76
CA ASN A 636 -19.92 -26.24 -11.64
C ASN A 636 -18.96 -25.39 -12.49
N TYR A 637 -19.30 -25.16 -13.76
CA TYR A 637 -18.52 -24.30 -14.66
C TYR A 637 -18.37 -22.89 -14.08
N TYR A 638 -19.48 -22.27 -13.70
CA TYR A 638 -19.54 -20.91 -13.19
C TYR A 638 -18.73 -20.76 -11.90
N LYS A 639 -18.82 -21.72 -10.98
CA LYS A 639 -18.00 -21.75 -9.76
C LYS A 639 -16.51 -21.85 -10.08
N PHE A 640 -16.13 -22.72 -11.02
CA PHE A 640 -14.74 -22.91 -11.43
C PHE A 640 -14.17 -21.61 -12.02
N ALA A 641 -14.84 -21.05 -13.04
CA ALA A 641 -14.41 -19.82 -13.70
C ALA A 641 -14.34 -18.61 -12.75
N ARG A 642 -15.32 -18.48 -11.85
CA ARG A 642 -15.32 -17.42 -10.84
C ARG A 642 -14.23 -17.54 -9.79
N THR A 643 -13.82 -18.76 -9.46
CA THR A 643 -12.74 -18.98 -8.50
C THR A 643 -11.45 -18.37 -9.02
N VAL A 644 -11.10 -18.67 -10.28
CA VAL A 644 -9.92 -18.11 -10.96
C VAL A 644 -9.99 -16.58 -11.01
N ALA A 645 -11.11 -16.01 -11.46
CA ALA A 645 -11.29 -14.56 -11.52
C ALA A 645 -11.15 -13.85 -10.16
N THR A 646 -11.59 -14.50 -9.08
CA THR A 646 -11.47 -13.94 -7.72
C THR A 646 -10.03 -14.03 -7.20
N GLU A 647 -9.34 -15.13 -7.50
CA GLU A 647 -7.92 -15.31 -7.19
C GLU A 647 -7.08 -14.23 -7.90
N ASP A 648 -7.30 -13.99 -9.19
CA ASP A 648 -6.60 -12.94 -9.96
C ASP A 648 -6.84 -11.53 -9.42
N ASN A 649 -8.08 -11.23 -9.03
CA ASN A 649 -8.39 -9.92 -8.46
C ASN A 649 -7.60 -9.66 -7.17
N ASP A 650 -7.49 -10.66 -6.30
CA ASP A 650 -6.70 -10.57 -5.07
C ASP A 650 -5.20 -10.43 -5.37
N LEU A 651 -4.68 -11.12 -6.40
CA LEU A 651 -3.29 -10.95 -6.85
C LEU A 651 -3.00 -9.50 -7.26
N CYS A 652 -3.90 -8.93 -8.07
CA CYS A 652 -3.77 -7.57 -8.60
C CYS A 652 -3.80 -6.51 -7.48
N GLU A 653 -4.74 -6.60 -6.55
CA GLU A 653 -4.82 -5.66 -5.41
C GLU A 653 -3.55 -5.71 -4.56
N MET A 654 -3.05 -6.90 -4.27
CA MET A 654 -1.84 -7.06 -3.45
C MET A 654 -0.58 -6.53 -4.15
N ALA A 655 -0.43 -6.79 -5.46
CA ALA A 655 0.68 -6.26 -6.25
C ALA A 655 0.60 -4.73 -6.36
N GLN A 656 -0.58 -4.18 -6.68
CA GLN A 656 -0.78 -2.74 -6.82
C GLN A 656 -0.45 -1.97 -5.54
N MET A 657 -0.83 -2.51 -4.38
CA MET A 657 -0.53 -1.87 -3.10
C MET A 657 0.98 -1.67 -2.91
N ASN A 658 1.82 -2.58 -3.38
CA ASN A 658 3.28 -2.43 -3.32
C ASN A 658 3.82 -1.51 -4.42
N LEU A 659 3.23 -1.55 -5.64
CA LEU A 659 3.58 -0.62 -6.73
C LEU A 659 3.35 0.85 -6.34
N LYS A 660 2.27 1.13 -5.60
CA LYS A 660 1.90 2.50 -5.20
C LYS A 660 2.89 3.17 -4.23
N VAL A 661 3.63 2.40 -3.44
CA VAL A 661 4.52 2.95 -2.40
C VAL A 661 5.79 3.54 -3.01
N GLY A 662 6.16 3.16 -4.23
CA GLY A 662 7.36 3.65 -4.91
C GLY A 662 8.67 3.03 -4.39
N ILE A 663 8.61 1.85 -3.78
CA ILE A 663 9.80 1.06 -3.39
C ILE A 663 10.32 0.22 -4.56
N TYR A 664 9.40 -0.25 -5.39
CA TYR A 664 9.66 -1.10 -6.55
C TYR A 664 9.52 -0.29 -7.83
N THR A 665 10.48 -0.41 -8.74
CA THR A 665 10.47 0.23 -10.06
C THR A 665 10.13 -0.77 -11.16
N GLU A 666 11.00 -1.76 -11.37
CA GLU A 666 10.85 -2.80 -12.37
C GLU A 666 11.41 -4.14 -11.90
N GLY A 667 11.03 -5.21 -12.59
CA GLY A 667 11.47 -6.58 -12.36
C GLY A 667 11.77 -7.25 -13.69
N ILE A 668 12.58 -8.30 -13.64
CA ILE A 668 12.99 -9.02 -14.85
C ILE A 668 11.87 -9.99 -15.23
N LEU A 669 11.31 -9.82 -16.41
CA LEU A 669 10.34 -10.75 -17.00
C LEU A 669 11.07 -11.91 -17.70
N ASN A 670 10.49 -13.10 -17.62
CA ASN A 670 10.97 -14.26 -18.35
C ASN A 670 10.62 -14.13 -19.85
N PRO A 671 11.60 -14.08 -20.76
CA PRO A 671 11.34 -13.84 -22.19
C PRO A 671 10.53 -14.94 -22.88
N ASN A 672 10.46 -16.14 -22.29
CA ASN A 672 9.72 -17.27 -22.85
C ASN A 672 8.39 -17.51 -22.13
N LYS A 673 8.36 -17.35 -20.80
CA LYS A 673 7.17 -17.62 -19.97
C LYS A 673 6.25 -16.40 -19.80
N GLU A 674 6.77 -15.20 -20.03
CA GLU A 674 6.06 -13.92 -19.91
C GLU A 674 6.16 -13.10 -21.22
N ASN A 675 6.32 -13.78 -22.36
CA ASN A 675 6.43 -13.14 -23.67
C ASN A 675 5.15 -12.37 -24.06
N GLY A 676 3.97 -12.79 -23.60
CA GLY A 676 2.72 -12.04 -23.74
C GLY A 676 2.78 -10.69 -23.01
N VAL A 677 3.26 -10.71 -21.76
CA VAL A 677 3.41 -9.49 -20.93
C VAL A 677 4.35 -8.50 -21.61
N ILE A 678 5.52 -8.98 -22.06
CA ILE A 678 6.51 -8.17 -22.79
C ILE A 678 5.89 -7.56 -24.07
N HIS A 679 5.17 -8.36 -24.85
CA HIS A 679 4.54 -7.91 -26.08
C HIS A 679 3.50 -6.81 -25.84
N TYR A 680 2.58 -7.05 -24.92
CA TYR A 680 1.52 -6.12 -24.55
C TYR A 680 2.08 -4.81 -23.98
N GLN A 681 3.00 -4.88 -23.01
CA GLN A 681 3.58 -3.68 -22.39
C GLN A 681 4.36 -2.83 -23.41
N LYS A 682 5.10 -3.48 -24.32
CA LYS A 682 5.76 -2.81 -25.44
C LYS A 682 4.74 -2.07 -26.31
N ARG A 683 3.59 -2.70 -26.62
CA ARG A 683 2.54 -2.08 -27.42
C ARG A 683 1.92 -0.85 -26.74
N VAL A 684 1.60 -0.95 -25.45
CA VAL A 684 1.14 0.19 -24.64
C VAL A 684 2.14 1.34 -24.70
N PHE A 685 3.42 1.04 -24.44
CA PHE A 685 4.48 2.04 -24.44
C PHE A 685 4.65 2.72 -25.81
N GLU A 686 4.71 1.94 -26.90
CA GLU A 686 4.85 2.48 -28.26
C GLU A 686 3.68 3.39 -28.66
N MET A 687 2.45 3.00 -28.34
CA MET A 687 1.27 3.81 -28.66
C MET A 687 1.23 5.11 -27.85
N CYS A 688 1.52 5.05 -26.55
CA CYS A 688 1.61 6.25 -25.71
C CYS A 688 2.74 7.18 -26.14
N LEU A 689 3.93 6.63 -26.44
CA LEU A 689 5.07 7.42 -26.93
C LEU A 689 4.78 8.10 -28.27
N ALA A 690 4.16 7.37 -29.21
CA ALA A 690 3.81 7.93 -30.51
C ALA A 690 2.82 9.09 -30.36
N GLU A 691 1.81 8.95 -29.51
CA GLU A 691 0.86 10.03 -29.25
C GLU A 691 1.50 11.21 -28.53
N PHE A 692 2.31 10.96 -27.51
CA PHE A 692 3.04 12.00 -26.79
C PHE A 692 3.92 12.83 -27.74
N ASN A 693 4.68 12.18 -28.64
CA ASN A 693 5.52 12.88 -29.62
C ASN A 693 4.69 13.70 -30.60
N LYS A 694 3.55 13.17 -31.05
CA LYS A 694 2.62 13.88 -31.95
C LYS A 694 2.06 15.15 -31.29
N GLU A 695 1.59 15.03 -30.05
CA GLU A 695 1.05 16.16 -29.28
C GLU A 695 2.12 17.21 -28.98
N THR A 696 3.34 16.76 -28.62
CA THR A 696 4.49 17.63 -28.40
C THR A 696 4.86 18.41 -29.65
N ALA A 697 4.94 17.75 -30.81
CA ALA A 697 5.23 18.42 -32.08
C ALA A 697 4.16 19.47 -32.44
N ALA A 698 2.88 19.13 -32.28
CA ALA A 698 1.77 20.05 -32.55
C ALA A 698 1.78 21.27 -31.60
N ASN A 699 2.18 21.09 -30.34
CA ASN A 699 2.35 22.21 -29.40
C ASN A 699 3.48 23.14 -29.83
N HIS A 700 4.64 22.60 -30.23
CA HIS A 700 5.76 23.41 -30.72
C HIS A 700 5.41 24.18 -32.00
N GLU A 701 4.60 23.60 -32.89
CA GLU A 701 4.11 24.30 -34.08
C GLU A 701 3.15 25.45 -33.72
N ARG A 702 2.22 25.21 -32.78
CA ARG A 702 1.33 26.26 -32.26
C ARG A 702 2.09 27.41 -31.61
N GLU A 703 3.07 27.13 -30.76
CA GLU A 703 3.90 28.15 -30.11
C GLU A 703 4.69 28.98 -31.14
N LYS A 704 5.20 28.35 -32.21
CA LYS A 704 5.84 29.07 -33.32
C LYS A 704 4.86 29.97 -34.07
N LEU A 705 3.63 29.49 -34.31
CA LEU A 705 2.57 30.26 -34.95
C LEU A 705 2.16 31.47 -34.09
N ASP A 706 1.98 31.29 -32.78
CA ASP A 706 1.63 32.36 -31.85
C ASP A 706 2.73 33.43 -31.77
N LEU A 707 4.01 33.02 -31.66
CA LEU A 707 5.14 33.95 -31.70
C LEU A 707 5.24 34.70 -33.05
N SER A 708 4.89 34.04 -34.16
CA SER A 708 4.85 34.69 -35.48
C SER A 708 3.70 35.69 -35.60
N LEU A 709 2.53 35.39 -35.04
CA LEU A 709 1.38 36.28 -34.99
C LEU A 709 1.67 37.52 -34.14
N ASP A 710 2.27 37.35 -32.96
CA ASP A 710 2.67 38.47 -32.09
C ASP A 710 3.73 39.37 -32.75
N SER A 711 4.67 38.78 -33.51
CA SER A 711 5.65 39.54 -34.28
C SER A 711 5.02 40.34 -35.43
N ASN A 712 4.02 39.76 -36.12
CA ASN A 712 3.29 40.42 -37.20
C ASN A 712 2.34 41.51 -36.70
N VAL A 713 1.71 41.34 -35.54
CA VAL A 713 0.92 42.39 -34.87
C VAL A 713 1.82 43.54 -34.42
N SER A 714 3.03 43.24 -33.93
CA SER A 714 4.02 44.26 -33.55
C SER A 714 4.57 45.04 -34.76
N LEU A 715 4.78 44.38 -35.90
CA LEU A 715 5.19 45.01 -37.16
C LEU A 715 4.07 45.89 -37.76
N ALA A 716 2.82 45.41 -37.77
CA ALA A 716 1.67 46.19 -38.25
C ALA A 716 1.39 47.43 -37.37
N ALA A 717 1.65 47.36 -36.06
CA ALA A 717 1.57 48.51 -35.15
C ALA A 717 2.70 49.54 -35.38
N ALA A 718 3.84 49.12 -35.93
CA ALA A 718 4.95 50.00 -36.30
C ALA A 718 4.74 50.68 -37.67
N GLU A 719 4.10 50.00 -38.63
CA GLU A 719 3.78 50.55 -39.96
C GLU A 719 2.54 51.47 -39.97
N GLY A 720 1.62 51.32 -39.00
CA GLY A 720 0.46 52.20 -38.82
C GLY A 720 0.75 53.56 -38.16
N ASN A 721 2.01 53.88 -37.88
CA ASN A 721 2.47 55.10 -37.20
C ASN A 721 3.44 55.94 -38.06
N ILE A 722 3.42 55.77 -39.39
CA ILE A 722 4.20 56.56 -40.36
C ILE A 722 3.29 57.47 -41.17
#